data_AF-A0ABD3RPV0-F1
#
_entry.id   AF-A0ABD3RPV0-F1
#
_cell.length_a   1.000
_cell.length_b   1.000
_cell.length_c   1.000
_cell.angle_alpha   90.00
_cell.angle_beta   90.00
_cell.angle_gamma   90.00
#
_symmetry.space_group_name_H-M   'P 1'
#
loop_
_entity.id
_entity.type
_entity.pdbx_description
1 polymer ?
#
loop_
_entity_poly.entity_id
_entity_poly.type
_entity_poly.pdbx_seq_one_letter_code
_entity_poly.pdbx_strand_id
1 'polypeptide(L)'
;MEVANLHLKHKFQAGELQSHRDIDSKNKADLKSLKGELESTIAELEESDRSLAILKAEIFIAKESFSPILNRGSKQVTSDKARDKQRDLQDMESTLKELLGQSTSWLYELKRLHEDRLDILKQLSTSQSNLKNVEGIFSSQSYLLLKDQLAKAKADLIHYQALFEKLQVEKESLFCREEESLMKNELIDVLHRSSAVAGSRISELKREIQRYTKERDLIGIKLEEASKEPGRKEIIAEFKALVSSFPEKMGSMQNQLAKYKETAANIYCMRANVHSLTNILDRKVKELGTLSSRTAKQNAEIQKLQALVHDLEVTGTDLKLFLDMYELVSTDAREVSETKISEIKAWAHVQSLKSCLDEHKLEVQVKVAIEAEAKAQQRLAATEADIAYLRQKLDASKREKARLSDVRKFKHEETEAYLSEIETIGLAYDDMRTQNQLLLQQITERDDYDIKLVLDGVKARQMGDDLLMKKRTLEKVVDHTKTTVGLYDLKAGRIEDQLKSYADHAQRLAESRVHNTAAGEDSKIRLLDVKKSSQQLMDTLEEAQFEVDNDRVYHAQLQIELEKERFERKRVEEDLETLRRKVQQLKSQVEGCSIVGKLQQELRKYKEILKCSVCLDRRKEVVITKCYHLFCDPCVQNIIETQRHRRCPVCAASFGVNDVKTIYI
;
A
#
# COMPACT_ATOMS: atom_id res chain seq x y z
N MET A 1 -32.53 22.01 -1.56
CA MET A 1 -32.77 22.63 -0.24
C MET A 1 -31.52 22.66 0.63
N GLU A 2 -30.75 21.58 0.73
CA GLU A 2 -29.67 21.42 1.72
C GLU A 2 -28.60 22.52 1.71
N VAL A 3 -28.19 23.02 0.53
CA VAL A 3 -27.19 24.10 0.42
C VAL A 3 -27.61 25.38 1.17
N ALA A 4 -28.90 25.73 1.13
CA ALA A 4 -29.42 26.88 1.87
C ALA A 4 -29.41 26.63 3.39
N ASN A 5 -29.66 25.38 3.81
CA ASN A 5 -29.66 24.98 5.21
C ASN A 5 -28.23 24.96 5.79
N LEU A 6 -27.25 24.49 5.00
CA LEU A 6 -25.82 24.62 5.30
C LEU A 6 -25.38 26.08 5.42
N HIS A 7 -25.81 26.95 4.49
CA HIS A 7 -25.46 28.37 4.54
C HIS A 7 -26.05 29.08 5.77
N LEU A 8 -27.30 28.75 6.15
CA LEU A 8 -27.91 29.25 7.40
C LEU A 8 -27.15 28.76 8.64
N LYS A 9 -26.77 27.47 8.70
CA LYS A 9 -26.00 26.91 9.82
C LYS A 9 -24.62 27.55 9.95
N HIS A 10 -23.92 27.76 8.83
CA HIS A 10 -22.63 28.46 8.82
C HIS A 10 -22.77 29.94 9.23
N LYS A 11 -23.85 30.63 8.81
CA LYS A 11 -24.15 32.01 9.23
C LYS A 11 -24.45 32.10 10.73
N PHE A 12 -25.15 31.12 11.30
CA PHE A 12 -25.41 31.02 12.74
C PHE A 12 -24.11 30.83 13.52
N GLN A 13 -23.28 29.84 13.16
CA GLN A 13 -22.00 29.57 13.81
C GLN A 13 -21.00 30.74 13.69
N ALA A 14 -20.99 31.46 12.56
CA ALA A 14 -20.22 32.69 12.41
C ALA A 14 -20.71 33.81 13.34
N GLY A 15 -22.01 33.89 13.60
CA GLY A 15 -22.59 34.82 14.58
C GLY A 15 -22.21 34.47 16.03
N GLU A 16 -22.24 33.20 16.41
CA GLU A 16 -21.77 32.73 17.72
C GLU A 16 -20.28 33.03 17.91
N LEU A 17 -19.44 32.74 16.91
CA LEU A 17 -18.00 33.03 16.94
C LEU A 17 -17.70 34.54 17.03
N GLN A 18 -18.52 35.40 16.42
CA GLN A 18 -18.37 36.85 16.57
C GLN A 18 -18.80 37.30 17.97
N SER A 19 -19.95 36.82 18.47
CA SER A 19 -20.41 37.10 19.84
C SER A 19 -19.36 36.73 20.90
N HIS A 20 -18.73 35.56 20.77
CA HIS A 20 -17.63 35.16 21.67
C HIS A 20 -16.41 36.08 21.60
N ARG A 21 -16.04 36.59 20.41
CA ARG A 21 -14.95 37.56 20.26
C ARG A 21 -15.30 38.92 20.85
N ASP A 22 -16.53 39.38 20.66
CA ASP A 22 -17.00 40.66 21.19
C ASP A 22 -17.03 40.60 22.73
N ILE A 23 -17.51 39.50 23.32
CA ILE A 23 -17.47 39.23 24.77
C ILE A 23 -16.03 39.16 25.30
N ASP A 24 -15.11 38.43 24.64
CA ASP A 24 -13.70 38.37 25.07
C ASP A 24 -13.04 39.75 25.01
N SER A 25 -13.31 40.52 23.95
CA SER A 25 -12.79 41.90 23.81
C SER A 25 -13.28 42.82 24.93
N LYS A 26 -14.54 42.65 25.36
CA LYS A 26 -15.12 43.39 26.49
C LYS A 26 -14.49 42.95 27.81
N ASN A 27 -14.44 41.66 28.10
CA ASN A 27 -13.82 41.13 29.32
C ASN A 27 -12.36 41.60 29.46
N LYS A 28 -11.63 41.70 28.34
CA LYS A 28 -10.26 42.19 28.28
C LYS A 28 -10.12 43.71 28.48
N ALA A 29 -11.16 44.49 28.15
CA ALA A 29 -11.24 45.91 28.49
C ALA A 29 -11.60 46.10 29.97
N ASP A 30 -12.58 45.35 30.48
CA ASP A 30 -13.03 45.39 31.88
C ASP A 30 -11.88 45.00 32.83
N LEU A 31 -11.11 43.93 32.52
CA LEU A 31 -9.88 43.56 33.22
C LEU A 31 -8.79 44.64 33.20
N LYS A 32 -8.75 45.47 32.15
CA LYS A 32 -7.79 46.59 32.06
C LYS A 32 -8.23 47.79 32.91
N SER A 33 -9.54 48.03 33.04
CA SER A 33 -10.10 49.03 33.95
C SER A 33 -9.82 48.63 35.41
N LEU A 34 -10.23 47.42 35.79
CA LEU A 34 -10.00 46.85 37.14
C LEU A 34 -8.53 46.84 37.53
N LYS A 35 -7.62 46.60 36.58
CA LYS A 35 -6.18 46.71 36.84
C LYS A 35 -5.76 48.16 37.15
N GLY A 36 -6.24 49.16 36.40
CA GLY A 36 -5.94 50.56 36.65
C GLY A 36 -6.55 51.09 37.96
N GLU A 37 -7.75 50.61 38.31
CA GLU A 37 -8.41 50.89 39.59
C GLU A 37 -7.62 50.28 40.78
N LEU A 38 -7.06 49.08 40.61
CA LEU A 38 -6.16 48.46 41.58
C LEU A 38 -4.82 49.23 41.70
N GLU A 39 -4.24 49.69 40.58
CA GLU A 39 -3.02 50.51 40.59
C GLU A 39 -3.25 51.90 41.25
N SER A 40 -4.45 52.50 41.12
CA SER A 40 -4.83 53.72 41.85
C SER A 40 -4.99 53.48 43.35
N THR A 41 -5.77 52.47 43.74
CA THR A 41 -6.04 52.18 45.15
C THR A 41 -4.80 51.73 45.93
N ILE A 42 -3.81 51.11 45.27
CA ILE A 42 -2.49 50.86 45.87
C ILE A 42 -1.73 52.17 46.11
N ALA A 43 -1.76 53.13 45.19
CA ALA A 43 -1.10 54.43 45.37
C ALA A 43 -1.76 55.26 46.51
N GLU A 44 -3.09 55.24 46.59
CA GLU A 44 -3.87 55.86 47.67
C GLU A 44 -3.57 55.22 49.04
N LEU A 45 -3.35 53.89 49.07
CA LEU A 45 -2.93 53.17 50.28
C LEU A 45 -1.49 53.54 50.69
N GLU A 46 -0.55 53.61 49.74
CA GLU A 46 0.82 54.06 50.03
C GLU A 46 0.88 55.51 50.55
N GLU A 47 0.05 56.42 50.03
CA GLU A 47 -0.07 57.79 50.54
C GLU A 47 -0.69 57.83 51.95
N SER A 48 -1.67 56.96 52.20
CA SER A 48 -2.27 56.78 53.53
C SER A 48 -1.27 56.23 54.56
N ASP A 49 -0.46 55.24 54.20
CA ASP A 49 0.58 54.68 55.08
C ASP A 49 1.71 55.68 55.38
N ARG A 50 2.13 56.47 54.38
CA ARG A 50 3.08 57.59 54.59
C ARG A 50 2.51 58.61 55.56
N SER A 51 1.23 58.93 55.46
CA SER A 51 0.52 59.83 56.39
C SER A 51 0.42 59.24 57.81
N LEU A 52 0.16 57.94 57.92
CA LEU A 52 0.14 57.21 59.19
C LEU A 52 1.52 57.13 59.87
N ALA A 53 2.60 57.04 59.08
CA ALA A 53 3.97 57.06 59.59
C ALA A 53 4.34 58.42 60.21
N ILE A 54 3.89 59.52 59.61
CA ILE A 54 4.06 60.88 60.14
C ILE A 54 3.33 61.02 61.49
N LEU A 55 2.05 60.64 61.56
CA LEU A 55 1.26 60.69 62.80
C LEU A 55 1.84 59.82 63.94
N LYS A 56 2.44 58.66 63.60
CA LYS A 56 3.15 57.82 64.59
C LYS A 56 4.41 58.48 65.15
N ALA A 57 5.12 59.29 64.36
CA ALA A 57 6.29 60.04 64.82
C ALA A 57 5.90 61.18 65.78
N GLU A 58 4.80 61.89 65.52
CA GLU A 58 4.31 62.98 66.38
C GLU A 58 3.87 62.46 67.77
N ILE A 59 3.20 61.30 67.83
CA ILE A 59 2.72 60.70 69.08
C ILE A 59 3.87 60.26 70.01
N PHE A 60 5.02 59.84 69.46
CA PHE A 60 6.15 59.39 70.27
C PHE A 60 6.83 60.53 71.05
N ILE A 61 6.85 61.74 70.52
CA ILE A 61 7.47 62.92 71.17
C ILE A 61 6.67 63.35 72.43
N ALA A 62 5.39 63.00 72.51
CA ALA A 62 4.49 63.44 73.59
C ALA A 62 4.49 62.55 74.85
N LYS A 63 5.25 61.45 74.90
CA LYS A 63 5.14 60.43 75.98
C LYS A 63 6.33 60.25 76.93
N GLU A 64 7.46 60.92 76.72
CA GLU A 64 8.60 60.87 77.65
C GLU A 64 8.62 62.05 78.64
N SER A 65 7.71 62.04 79.63
CA SER A 65 7.94 62.75 80.90
C SER A 65 7.07 62.23 82.06
N PHE A 66 7.59 62.39 83.29
CA PHE A 66 6.95 62.14 84.60
C PHE A 66 6.72 60.69 85.07
N SER A 67 7.57 60.25 86.00
CA SER A 67 7.19 59.42 87.16
C SER A 67 8.29 59.42 88.24
N PRO A 68 8.08 60.03 89.41
CA PRO A 68 9.00 59.95 90.56
C PRO A 68 8.60 58.84 91.55
N ILE A 69 9.56 58.03 91.97
CA ILE A 69 9.35 56.99 93.00
C ILE A 69 9.77 57.53 94.38
N LEU A 70 8.92 57.37 95.39
CA LEU A 70 9.26 57.61 96.80
C LEU A 70 9.06 56.34 97.62
N ASN A 71 10.00 56.07 98.54
CA ASN A 71 10.00 54.89 99.40
C ASN A 71 10.29 55.33 100.86
N ARG A 72 9.56 54.78 101.84
CA ARG A 72 9.50 55.35 103.20
C ARG A 72 9.87 54.32 104.28
N GLY A 73 11.02 54.54 104.93
CA GLY A 73 11.42 53.83 106.16
C GLY A 73 10.67 54.31 107.41
N SER A 74 10.74 53.54 108.50
CA SER A 74 9.99 53.77 109.75
C SER A 74 10.86 53.59 111.01
N LYS A 75 10.26 53.86 112.18
CA LYS A 75 10.76 53.71 113.59
C LYS A 75 11.55 54.90 114.19
N GLN A 76 11.56 55.14 115.52
CA GLN A 76 10.57 54.88 116.60
C GLN A 76 10.96 55.64 117.92
N VAL A 77 10.01 56.35 118.54
CA VAL A 77 9.82 56.67 120.00
C VAL A 77 11.02 57.03 120.92
N THR A 78 10.93 58.17 121.63
CA THR A 78 11.03 58.24 123.13
C THR A 78 10.62 59.62 123.73
N SER A 79 10.12 59.57 124.97
CA SER A 79 9.77 60.59 125.99
C SER A 79 10.02 62.11 125.73
N ASP A 80 9.03 62.98 126.03
CA ASP A 80 8.89 63.55 127.39
C ASP A 80 7.61 64.41 127.62
N LYS A 81 7.05 64.35 128.83
CA LYS A 81 5.72 64.92 129.18
C LYS A 81 5.77 66.35 129.74
N ALA A 82 5.53 67.34 128.88
CA ALA A 82 5.16 68.71 129.33
C ALA A 82 4.42 69.59 128.30
N ARG A 83 4.29 69.18 127.02
CA ARG A 83 3.57 69.95 125.96
C ARG A 83 2.32 69.25 125.41
N ASP A 84 1.82 68.30 126.20
CA ASP A 84 0.86 67.20 125.94
C ASP A 84 -0.62 67.63 125.78
N LYS A 85 -0.90 68.80 125.17
CA LYS A 85 -2.28 69.29 124.91
C LYS A 85 -2.45 70.17 123.67
N GLN A 86 -1.52 71.09 123.42
CA GLN A 86 -1.61 71.98 122.24
C GLN A 86 -1.21 71.24 120.95
N ARG A 87 -0.28 70.29 121.06
CA ARG A 87 0.16 69.44 119.95
C ARG A 87 -0.93 68.44 119.57
N ASP A 88 -1.49 67.76 120.57
CA ASP A 88 -2.64 66.86 120.47
C ASP A 88 -3.83 67.48 119.70
N LEU A 89 -4.14 68.76 119.94
CA LEU A 89 -5.21 69.45 119.20
C LEU A 89 -4.87 69.67 117.72
N GLN A 90 -3.63 70.01 117.39
CA GLN A 90 -3.19 70.15 115.99
C GLN A 90 -3.03 68.80 115.28
N ASP A 91 -2.65 67.76 116.02
CA ASP A 91 -2.61 66.37 115.54
C ASP A 91 -4.05 65.84 115.30
N MET A 92 -5.02 66.23 116.13
CA MET A 92 -6.44 65.92 115.93
C MET A 92 -7.08 66.71 114.77
N GLU A 93 -6.71 67.98 114.54
CA GLU A 93 -7.18 68.73 113.36
C GLU A 93 -6.54 68.23 112.05
N SER A 94 -5.26 67.86 112.07
CA SER A 94 -4.57 67.34 110.88
C SER A 94 -5.06 65.93 110.53
N THR A 95 -5.25 65.04 111.51
CA THR A 95 -5.88 63.73 111.26
C THR A 95 -7.34 63.86 110.81
N LEU A 96 -8.11 64.86 111.28
CA LEU A 96 -9.45 65.14 110.72
C LEU A 96 -9.39 65.56 109.25
N LYS A 97 -8.44 66.42 108.86
CA LYS A 97 -8.22 66.77 107.45
C LYS A 97 -7.75 65.58 106.62
N GLU A 98 -6.88 64.74 107.17
CA GLU A 98 -6.39 63.54 106.50
C GLU A 98 -7.54 62.54 106.27
N LEU A 99 -8.38 62.29 107.29
CA LEU A 99 -9.56 61.43 107.18
C LEU A 99 -10.60 61.97 106.19
N LEU A 100 -10.78 63.29 106.07
CA LEU A 100 -11.64 63.91 105.05
C LEU A 100 -11.04 63.80 103.64
N GLY A 101 -9.72 63.99 103.49
CA GLY A 101 -9.00 63.77 102.24
C GLY A 101 -9.06 62.32 101.77
N GLN A 102 -8.83 61.38 102.68
CA GLN A 102 -9.03 59.95 102.45
C GLN A 102 -10.49 59.67 102.06
N SER A 103 -11.48 60.16 102.84
CA SER A 103 -12.90 59.92 102.55
C SER A 103 -13.35 60.46 101.19
N THR A 104 -12.78 61.56 100.70
CA THR A 104 -13.05 62.08 99.35
C THR A 104 -12.33 61.27 98.26
N SER A 105 -11.11 60.79 98.52
CA SER A 105 -10.39 59.85 97.64
C SER A 105 -11.14 58.52 97.49
N TRP A 106 -11.57 57.91 98.60
CA TRP A 106 -12.40 56.69 98.60
C TRP A 106 -13.71 56.89 97.81
N LEU A 107 -14.32 58.08 97.88
CA LEU A 107 -15.54 58.40 97.12
C LEU A 107 -15.31 58.58 95.61
N TYR A 108 -14.11 58.99 95.20
CA TYR A 108 -13.70 59.03 93.80
C TYR A 108 -13.38 57.63 93.27
N GLU A 109 -12.61 56.86 94.04
CA GLU A 109 -12.24 55.47 93.73
C GLU A 109 -13.47 54.58 93.56
N LEU A 110 -14.43 54.69 94.49
CA LEU A 110 -15.72 53.98 94.43
C LEU A 110 -16.55 54.35 93.19
N LYS A 111 -16.43 55.58 92.68
CA LYS A 111 -17.10 56.01 91.44
C LYS A 111 -16.42 55.41 90.21
N ARG A 112 -15.09 55.49 90.10
CA ARG A 112 -14.36 54.88 88.98
C ARG A 112 -14.65 53.37 88.92
N LEU A 113 -14.52 52.66 90.04
CA LEU A 113 -14.85 51.23 90.15
C LEU A 113 -16.33 50.90 89.84
N HIS A 114 -17.24 51.88 89.92
CA HIS A 114 -18.62 51.72 89.47
C HIS A 114 -18.77 51.87 87.95
N GLU A 115 -18.06 52.82 87.36
CA GLU A 115 -18.01 53.06 85.90
C GLU A 115 -17.29 51.89 85.19
N ASP A 116 -16.15 51.43 85.72
CA ASP A 116 -15.42 50.23 85.29
C ASP A 116 -16.35 49.00 85.25
N ARG A 117 -17.15 48.81 86.32
CA ARG A 117 -18.12 47.72 86.44
C ARG A 117 -19.27 47.83 85.43
N LEU A 118 -19.66 49.05 85.04
CA LEU A 118 -20.71 49.26 84.04
C LEU A 118 -20.24 48.93 82.63
N ASP A 119 -18.97 49.16 82.30
CA ASP A 119 -18.46 48.86 80.95
C ASP A 119 -18.23 47.35 80.74
N ILE A 120 -17.67 46.64 81.73
CA ILE A 120 -17.54 45.17 81.70
C ILE A 120 -18.89 44.48 81.43
N LEU A 121 -19.99 45.02 81.96
CA LEU A 121 -21.35 44.51 81.71
C LEU A 121 -21.85 44.77 80.27
N LYS A 122 -21.41 45.85 79.60
CA LYS A 122 -21.68 46.06 78.17
C LYS A 122 -20.90 45.08 77.30
N GLN A 123 -19.62 44.86 77.61
CA GLN A 123 -18.74 43.96 76.86
C GLN A 123 -19.26 42.51 76.91
N LEU A 124 -19.71 42.05 78.08
CA LEU A 124 -20.35 40.74 78.26
C LEU A 124 -21.64 40.59 77.44
N SER A 125 -22.55 41.57 77.49
CA SER A 125 -23.80 41.50 76.72
C SER A 125 -23.59 41.55 75.20
N THR A 126 -22.57 42.28 74.73
CA THR A 126 -22.14 42.32 73.32
C THR A 126 -21.57 40.96 72.88
N SER A 127 -20.73 40.34 73.71
CA SER A 127 -20.19 39.00 73.42
C SER A 127 -21.30 37.93 73.35
N GLN A 128 -22.30 38.03 74.23
CA GLN A 128 -23.42 37.09 74.27
C GLN A 128 -24.39 37.25 73.08
N SER A 129 -24.51 38.43 72.47
CA SER A 129 -25.32 38.61 71.27
C SER A 129 -24.63 38.01 70.03
N ASN A 130 -23.31 38.21 69.88
CA ASN A 130 -22.54 37.65 68.78
C ASN A 130 -22.60 36.12 68.71
N LEU A 131 -22.53 35.43 69.85
CA LEU A 131 -22.64 33.96 69.93
C LEU A 131 -23.98 33.44 69.38
N LYS A 132 -25.10 34.10 69.70
CA LYS A 132 -26.44 33.74 69.22
C LYS A 132 -26.60 33.95 67.71
N ASN A 133 -25.92 34.95 67.14
CA ASN A 133 -25.96 35.20 65.71
C ASN A 133 -25.33 34.03 64.91
N VAL A 134 -24.27 33.39 65.43
CA VAL A 134 -23.61 32.26 64.77
C VAL A 134 -24.50 31.02 64.73
N GLU A 135 -25.15 30.66 65.85
CA GLU A 135 -26.14 29.58 65.87
C GLU A 135 -27.34 29.88 64.93
N GLY A 136 -27.77 31.14 64.87
CA GLY A 136 -28.80 31.61 63.94
C GLY A 136 -28.43 31.44 62.46
N ILE A 137 -27.15 31.57 62.10
CA ILE A 137 -26.68 31.36 60.71
C ILE A 137 -26.74 29.88 60.34
N PHE A 138 -26.23 28.98 61.19
CA PHE A 138 -26.23 27.53 60.90
C PHE A 138 -27.62 26.88 60.96
N SER A 139 -28.53 27.44 61.75
CA SER A 139 -29.96 27.05 61.77
C SER A 139 -30.82 27.77 60.72
N SER A 140 -30.25 28.71 59.95
CA SER A 140 -31.00 29.46 58.94
C SER A 140 -31.46 28.55 57.78
N GLN A 141 -32.68 28.79 57.30
CA GLN A 141 -33.24 28.11 56.14
C GLN A 141 -32.35 28.28 54.89
N SER A 142 -31.68 29.41 54.75
CA SER A 142 -30.74 29.70 53.66
C SER A 142 -29.52 28.78 53.70
N TYR A 143 -28.90 28.57 54.87
CA TYR A 143 -27.74 27.67 55.00
C TYR A 143 -28.14 26.21 54.77
N LEU A 144 -29.29 25.78 55.30
CA LEU A 144 -29.82 24.44 55.08
C LEU A 144 -30.14 24.18 53.59
N LEU A 145 -30.78 25.13 52.91
CA LEU A 145 -31.04 25.04 51.47
C LEU A 145 -29.75 24.93 50.65
N LEU A 146 -28.70 25.69 51.00
CA LEU A 146 -27.41 25.69 50.30
C LEU A 146 -26.66 24.36 50.54
N LYS A 147 -26.78 23.79 51.75
CA LYS A 147 -26.27 22.45 52.10
C LYS A 147 -26.97 21.34 51.31
N ASP A 148 -28.29 21.41 51.15
CA ASP A 148 -29.06 20.43 50.38
C ASP A 148 -28.79 20.56 48.87
N GLN A 149 -28.63 21.79 48.36
CA GLN A 149 -28.18 22.03 46.99
C GLN A 149 -26.77 21.46 46.73
N LEU A 150 -25.84 21.62 47.69
CA LEU A 150 -24.51 21.02 47.61
C LEU A 150 -24.55 19.49 47.66
N ALA A 151 -25.45 18.90 48.45
CA ALA A 151 -25.67 17.45 48.49
C ALA A 151 -26.22 16.93 47.15
N LYS A 152 -27.20 17.63 46.57
CA LYS A 152 -27.73 17.30 45.24
C LYS A 152 -26.66 17.42 44.16
N ALA A 153 -25.91 18.53 44.12
CA ALA A 153 -24.85 18.73 43.12
C ALA A 153 -23.77 17.63 43.17
N LYS A 154 -23.46 17.09 44.35
CA LYS A 154 -22.57 15.92 44.51
C LYS A 154 -23.18 14.63 43.96
N ALA A 155 -24.48 14.40 44.16
CA ALA A 155 -25.16 13.24 43.58
C ALA A 155 -25.26 13.34 42.04
N ASP A 156 -25.59 14.53 41.52
CA ASP A 156 -25.63 14.81 40.08
C ASP A 156 -24.24 14.62 39.45
N LEU A 157 -23.16 15.07 40.10
CA LEU A 157 -21.77 14.86 39.66
C LEU A 157 -21.42 13.36 39.52
N ILE A 158 -21.76 12.54 40.53
CA ILE A 158 -21.52 11.09 40.51
C ILE A 158 -22.32 10.43 39.38
N HIS A 159 -23.55 10.88 39.15
CA HIS A 159 -24.39 10.37 38.05
C HIS A 159 -23.79 10.68 36.67
N TYR A 160 -23.32 11.93 36.45
CA TYR A 160 -22.65 12.30 35.20
C TYR A 160 -21.31 11.58 35.01
N GLN A 161 -20.56 11.32 36.08
CA GLN A 161 -19.33 10.53 36.00
C GLN A 161 -19.61 9.08 35.56
N ALA A 162 -20.62 8.41 36.15
CA ALA A 162 -21.02 7.07 35.74
C ALA A 162 -21.56 7.01 34.29
N LEU A 163 -22.24 8.06 33.83
CA LEU A 163 -22.64 8.20 32.42
C LEU A 163 -21.44 8.38 31.49
N PHE A 164 -20.44 9.17 31.89
CA PHE A 164 -19.20 9.38 31.12
C PHE A 164 -18.40 8.08 30.99
N GLU A 165 -18.21 7.35 32.09
CA GLU A 165 -17.54 6.04 32.10
C GLU A 165 -18.25 5.03 31.18
N LYS A 166 -19.59 4.98 31.22
CA LYS A 166 -20.40 4.15 30.31
C LYS A 166 -20.24 4.55 28.84
N LEU A 167 -20.30 5.85 28.53
CA LEU A 167 -20.12 6.35 27.16
C LEU A 167 -18.70 6.12 26.63
N GLN A 168 -17.68 6.13 27.50
CA GLN A 168 -16.32 5.80 27.11
C GLN A 168 -16.17 4.31 26.76
N VAL A 169 -16.73 3.39 27.55
CA VAL A 169 -16.76 1.95 27.22
C VAL A 169 -17.57 1.69 25.94
N GLU A 170 -18.67 2.41 25.71
CA GLU A 170 -19.44 2.32 24.46
C GLU A 170 -18.64 2.83 23.24
N LYS A 171 -17.91 3.93 23.39
CA LYS A 171 -16.98 4.44 22.35
C LYS A 171 -15.89 3.42 22.01
N GLU A 172 -15.25 2.84 23.01
CA GLU A 172 -14.18 1.84 22.83
C GLU A 172 -14.73 0.56 22.17
N SER A 173 -15.91 0.11 22.57
CA SER A 173 -16.63 -1.01 21.93
C SER A 173 -17.02 -0.73 20.48
N LEU A 174 -17.44 0.51 20.16
CA LEU A 174 -17.74 0.93 18.78
C LEU A 174 -16.49 0.99 17.91
N PHE A 175 -15.38 1.55 18.42
CA PHE A 175 -14.09 1.60 17.72
C PHE A 175 -13.59 0.19 17.36
N CYS A 176 -13.62 -0.76 18.30
CA CYS A 176 -13.24 -2.15 18.04
C CYS A 176 -14.11 -2.81 16.94
N ARG A 177 -15.41 -2.48 16.87
CA ARG A 177 -16.31 -2.96 15.80
C ARG A 177 -16.04 -2.29 14.45
N GLU A 178 -15.61 -1.03 14.46
CA GLU A 178 -15.22 -0.30 13.26
C GLU A 178 -13.95 -0.91 12.64
N GLU A 179 -12.92 -1.16 13.45
CA GLU A 179 -11.71 -1.88 13.00
C GLU A 179 -12.03 -3.30 12.53
N GLU A 180 -12.84 -4.07 13.27
CA GLU A 180 -13.26 -5.41 12.84
C GLU A 180 -14.02 -5.38 11.50
N SER A 181 -14.83 -4.34 11.27
CA SER A 181 -15.56 -4.14 10.01
C SER A 181 -14.64 -3.72 8.87
N LEU A 182 -13.63 -2.89 9.14
CA LEU A 182 -12.58 -2.51 8.19
C LEU A 182 -11.80 -3.75 7.74
N MET A 183 -11.34 -4.59 8.67
CA MET A 183 -10.61 -5.83 8.37
C MET A 183 -11.46 -6.82 7.56
N LYS A 184 -12.76 -6.94 7.85
CA LYS A 184 -13.71 -7.74 7.05
C LYS A 184 -13.84 -7.20 5.63
N ASN A 185 -13.92 -5.88 5.46
CA ASN A 185 -13.98 -5.26 4.14
C ASN A 185 -12.69 -5.50 3.35
N GLU A 186 -11.51 -5.28 3.94
CA GLU A 186 -10.22 -5.59 3.28
C GLU A 186 -10.10 -7.07 2.87
N LEU A 187 -10.58 -8.00 3.72
CA LEU A 187 -10.59 -9.42 3.41
C LEU A 187 -11.52 -9.76 2.24
N ILE A 188 -12.73 -9.20 2.21
CA ILE A 188 -13.68 -9.33 1.07
C ILE A 188 -13.02 -8.80 -0.21
N ASP A 189 -12.31 -7.69 -0.12
CA ASP A 189 -11.63 -7.03 -1.23
C ASP A 189 -10.45 -7.86 -1.78
N VAL A 190 -9.69 -8.53 -0.89
CA VAL A 190 -8.68 -9.54 -1.26
C VAL A 190 -9.31 -10.78 -1.90
N LEU A 191 -10.44 -11.27 -1.36
CA LEU A 191 -11.16 -12.41 -1.93
C LEU A 191 -11.74 -12.10 -3.32
N HIS A 192 -12.29 -10.90 -3.53
CA HIS A 192 -12.74 -10.45 -4.85
C HIS A 192 -11.58 -10.36 -5.86
N ARG A 193 -10.43 -9.78 -5.48
CA ARG A 193 -9.23 -9.75 -6.32
C ARG A 193 -8.74 -11.16 -6.68
N SER A 194 -8.69 -12.07 -5.70
CA SER A 194 -8.31 -13.48 -5.91
C SER A 194 -9.27 -14.20 -6.87
N SER A 195 -10.58 -14.02 -6.67
CA SER A 195 -11.63 -14.58 -7.52
C SER A 195 -11.55 -14.04 -8.96
N ALA A 196 -11.30 -12.74 -9.15
CA ALA A 196 -11.11 -12.15 -10.47
C ALA A 196 -9.87 -12.71 -11.19
N VAL A 197 -8.74 -12.89 -10.48
CA VAL A 197 -7.54 -13.53 -11.04
C VAL A 197 -7.84 -14.98 -11.44
N ALA A 198 -8.49 -15.77 -10.57
CA ALA A 198 -8.89 -17.14 -10.89
C ALA A 198 -9.83 -17.22 -12.10
N GLY A 199 -10.85 -16.36 -12.17
CA GLY A 199 -11.76 -16.25 -13.32
C GLY A 199 -11.06 -15.88 -14.62
N SER A 200 -10.05 -14.99 -14.56
CA SER A 200 -9.22 -14.64 -15.72
C SER A 200 -8.40 -15.84 -16.22
N ARG A 201 -7.78 -16.63 -15.31
CA ARG A 201 -6.99 -17.81 -15.67
C ARG A 201 -7.86 -18.95 -16.18
N ILE A 202 -9.06 -19.16 -15.63
CA ILE A 202 -10.07 -20.07 -16.17
C ILE A 202 -10.46 -19.65 -17.60
N SER A 203 -10.55 -18.35 -17.87
CA SER A 203 -10.89 -17.80 -19.19
C SER A 203 -9.73 -17.84 -20.19
N GLU A 204 -8.47 -17.88 -19.73
CA GLU A 204 -7.32 -18.23 -20.57
C GLU A 204 -7.29 -19.73 -20.89
N LEU A 205 -7.43 -20.59 -19.88
CA LEU A 205 -7.45 -22.05 -20.03
C LEU A 205 -8.59 -22.52 -20.95
N LYS A 206 -9.80 -21.93 -20.86
CA LYS A 206 -10.91 -22.21 -21.78
C LYS A 206 -10.56 -21.87 -23.23
N ARG A 207 -9.82 -20.78 -23.48
CA ARG A 207 -9.35 -20.42 -24.84
C ARG A 207 -8.23 -21.35 -25.32
N GLU A 208 -7.34 -21.78 -24.43
CA GLU A 208 -6.31 -22.78 -24.72
C GLU A 208 -6.93 -24.12 -25.12
N ILE A 209 -7.89 -24.64 -24.35
CA ILE A 209 -8.65 -25.86 -24.68
C ILE A 209 -9.36 -25.70 -26.04
N GLN A 210 -10.03 -24.57 -26.30
CA GLN A 210 -10.70 -24.33 -27.58
C GLN A 210 -9.74 -24.26 -28.79
N ARG A 211 -8.47 -23.85 -28.61
CA ARG A 211 -7.45 -23.96 -29.67
C ARG A 211 -7.07 -25.41 -29.91
N TYR A 212 -6.70 -26.15 -28.86
CA TYR A 212 -6.30 -27.56 -28.99
C TYR A 212 -7.42 -28.45 -29.56
N THR A 213 -8.69 -28.16 -29.24
CA THR A 213 -9.84 -28.83 -29.90
C THR A 213 -9.83 -28.56 -31.41
N LYS A 214 -9.72 -27.29 -31.85
CA LYS A 214 -9.68 -26.94 -33.28
C LYS A 214 -8.46 -27.51 -34.01
N GLU A 215 -7.31 -27.54 -33.36
CA GLU A 215 -6.07 -28.14 -33.89
C GLU A 215 -6.21 -29.66 -34.04
N ARG A 216 -6.75 -30.35 -33.03
CA ARG A 216 -7.11 -31.77 -33.09
C ARG A 216 -8.09 -32.05 -34.22
N ASP A 217 -9.14 -31.24 -34.37
CA ASP A 217 -10.18 -31.44 -35.38
C ASP A 217 -9.63 -31.23 -36.79
N LEU A 218 -8.74 -30.24 -36.98
CA LEU A 218 -8.00 -30.04 -38.23
C LEU A 218 -7.03 -31.20 -38.54
N ILE A 219 -6.36 -31.76 -37.53
CA ILE A 219 -5.51 -32.96 -37.70
C ILE A 219 -6.37 -34.18 -38.04
N GLY A 220 -7.57 -34.30 -37.45
CA GLY A 220 -8.54 -35.34 -37.77
C GLY A 220 -9.00 -35.28 -39.23
N ILE A 221 -9.36 -34.09 -39.72
CA ILE A 221 -9.71 -33.86 -41.13
C ILE A 221 -8.56 -34.27 -42.05
N LYS A 222 -7.32 -33.83 -41.77
CA LYS A 222 -6.14 -34.20 -42.56
C LYS A 222 -5.82 -35.70 -42.54
N LEU A 223 -6.11 -36.39 -41.43
CA LEU A 223 -5.95 -37.84 -41.32
C LEU A 223 -7.06 -38.60 -42.09
N GLU A 224 -8.26 -38.02 -42.15
CA GLU A 224 -9.34 -38.49 -43.02
C GLU A 224 -9.03 -38.25 -44.50
N GLU A 225 -8.40 -37.13 -44.88
CA GLU A 225 -7.95 -36.85 -46.24
C GLU A 225 -6.84 -37.83 -46.65
N ALA A 226 -5.81 -37.99 -45.83
CA ALA A 226 -4.71 -38.94 -46.06
C ALA A 226 -5.13 -40.43 -46.01
N SER A 227 -6.30 -40.77 -45.43
CA SER A 227 -6.85 -42.14 -45.51
C SER A 227 -7.77 -42.37 -46.70
N LYS A 228 -8.10 -41.31 -47.47
CA LYS A 228 -8.81 -41.37 -48.76
C LYS A 228 -7.86 -41.35 -49.96
N GLU A 229 -6.58 -41.00 -49.76
CA GLU A 229 -5.55 -41.19 -50.77
C GLU A 229 -5.30 -42.70 -51.02
N PRO A 230 -5.16 -43.14 -52.29
CA PRO A 230 -4.99 -44.56 -52.60
C PRO A 230 -3.70 -45.07 -51.95
N GLY A 231 -3.83 -46.12 -51.13
CA GLY A 231 -2.74 -46.58 -50.29
C GLY A 231 -1.56 -47.07 -51.14
N ARG A 232 -0.33 -47.00 -50.60
CA ARG A 232 0.87 -47.52 -51.30
C ARG A 232 0.71 -48.96 -51.82
N LYS A 233 -0.16 -49.78 -51.20
CA LYS A 233 -0.52 -51.12 -51.67
C LYS A 233 -1.38 -51.12 -52.95
N GLU A 234 -2.33 -50.20 -53.07
CA GLU A 234 -3.20 -50.04 -54.24
C GLU A 234 -2.40 -49.47 -55.41
N ILE A 235 -1.61 -48.40 -55.17
CA ILE A 235 -0.66 -47.87 -56.17
C ILE A 235 0.28 -48.98 -56.68
N ILE A 236 0.85 -49.80 -55.78
CA ILE A 236 1.68 -50.96 -56.18
C ILE A 236 0.86 -52.03 -56.92
N ALA A 237 -0.42 -52.22 -56.62
CA ALA A 237 -1.28 -53.16 -57.33
C ALA A 237 -1.61 -52.68 -58.75
N GLU A 238 -1.90 -51.38 -58.93
CA GLU A 238 -2.10 -50.74 -60.23
C GLU A 238 -0.83 -50.79 -61.08
N PHE A 239 0.32 -50.41 -60.52
CA PHE A 239 1.61 -50.54 -61.22
C PHE A 239 1.92 -52.01 -61.56
N LYS A 240 1.62 -52.97 -60.69
CA LYS A 240 1.76 -54.41 -61.02
C LYS A 240 0.82 -54.87 -62.13
N ALA A 241 -0.43 -54.42 -62.14
CA ALA A 241 -1.38 -54.74 -63.21
C ALA A 241 -0.94 -54.14 -64.54
N LEU A 242 -0.48 -52.88 -64.52
CA LEU A 242 0.08 -52.20 -65.69
C LEU A 242 1.32 -52.92 -66.23
N VAL A 243 2.28 -53.26 -65.36
CA VAL A 243 3.48 -54.06 -65.70
C VAL A 243 3.09 -55.42 -66.29
N SER A 244 2.15 -56.14 -65.67
CA SER A 244 1.65 -57.43 -66.18
C SER A 244 0.93 -57.33 -67.53
N SER A 245 0.39 -56.16 -67.90
CA SER A 245 -0.24 -55.95 -69.21
C SER A 245 0.76 -55.72 -70.35
N PHE A 246 2.02 -55.38 -70.06
CA PHE A 246 3.02 -55.13 -71.10
C PHE A 246 3.41 -56.38 -71.90
N PRO A 247 3.65 -57.57 -71.29
CA PRO A 247 3.90 -58.80 -72.04
C PRO A 247 2.80 -59.14 -73.05
N GLU A 248 1.52 -58.98 -72.69
CA GLU A 248 0.40 -59.25 -73.61
C GLU A 248 0.36 -58.23 -74.77
N LYS A 249 0.51 -56.94 -74.46
CA LYS A 249 0.59 -55.87 -75.47
C LYS A 249 1.78 -56.08 -76.41
N MET A 250 2.96 -56.36 -75.88
CA MET A 250 4.17 -56.69 -76.66
C MET A 250 3.97 -57.94 -77.53
N GLY A 251 3.35 -59.00 -77.00
CA GLY A 251 3.01 -60.21 -77.75
C GLY A 251 2.04 -59.91 -78.90
N SER A 252 1.02 -59.09 -78.67
CA SER A 252 0.09 -58.65 -79.73
C SER A 252 0.80 -57.83 -80.82
N MET A 253 1.72 -56.93 -80.46
CA MET A 253 2.52 -56.14 -81.40
C MET A 253 3.51 -57.03 -82.18
N GLN A 254 4.16 -58.00 -81.53
CA GLN A 254 5.01 -58.98 -82.18
C GLN A 254 4.23 -59.85 -83.18
N ASN A 255 3.00 -60.27 -82.82
CA ASN A 255 2.10 -61.00 -83.72
C ASN A 255 1.63 -60.17 -84.91
N GLN A 256 1.39 -58.86 -84.74
CA GLN A 256 1.14 -57.95 -85.86
C GLN A 256 2.38 -57.81 -86.75
N LEU A 257 3.56 -57.63 -86.16
CA LEU A 257 4.83 -57.50 -86.88
C LEU A 257 5.21 -58.79 -87.65
N ALA A 258 4.86 -59.96 -87.12
CA ALA A 258 4.96 -61.24 -87.83
C ALA A 258 4.04 -61.28 -89.07
N LYS A 259 2.77 -60.87 -88.95
CA LYS A 259 1.84 -60.75 -90.09
C LYS A 259 2.30 -59.74 -91.13
N TYR A 260 2.93 -58.65 -90.72
CA TYR A 260 3.54 -57.69 -91.65
C TYR A 260 4.77 -58.26 -92.36
N LYS A 261 5.58 -59.10 -91.71
CA LYS A 261 6.68 -59.84 -92.36
C LYS A 261 6.16 -60.88 -93.35
N GLU A 262 5.12 -61.63 -92.99
CA GLU A 262 4.47 -62.62 -93.86
C GLU A 262 3.85 -61.98 -95.11
N THR A 263 3.08 -60.90 -94.93
CA THR A 263 2.49 -60.16 -96.06
C THR A 263 3.57 -59.51 -96.94
N ALA A 264 4.68 -59.02 -96.39
CA ALA A 264 5.82 -58.57 -97.17
C ALA A 264 6.47 -59.71 -97.98
N ALA A 265 6.67 -60.90 -97.38
CA ALA A 265 7.18 -62.08 -98.09
C ALA A 265 6.24 -62.51 -99.24
N ASN A 266 4.92 -62.48 -99.01
CA ASN A 266 3.93 -62.72 -100.05
C ASN A 266 3.99 -61.69 -101.18
N ILE A 267 4.20 -60.40 -100.88
CA ILE A 267 4.42 -59.35 -101.89
C ILE A 267 5.69 -59.61 -102.71
N TYR A 268 6.80 -60.06 -102.08
CA TYR A 268 8.01 -60.46 -102.81
C TYR A 268 7.76 -61.68 -103.73
N CYS A 269 7.03 -62.69 -103.25
CA CYS A 269 6.62 -63.84 -104.06
C CYS A 269 5.75 -63.41 -105.26
N MET A 270 4.74 -62.56 -105.06
CA MET A 270 3.93 -62.04 -106.15
C MET A 270 4.74 -61.20 -107.15
N ARG A 271 5.69 -60.39 -106.70
CA ARG A 271 6.62 -59.65 -107.59
C ARG A 271 7.50 -60.60 -108.42
N ALA A 272 8.02 -61.67 -107.81
CA ALA A 272 8.79 -62.69 -108.52
C ALA A 272 7.94 -63.42 -109.58
N ASN A 273 6.69 -63.75 -109.25
CA ASN A 273 5.74 -64.36 -110.18
C ASN A 273 5.38 -63.42 -111.33
N VAL A 274 5.13 -62.13 -111.07
CA VAL A 274 4.93 -61.12 -112.11
C VAL A 274 6.15 -61.01 -113.02
N HIS A 275 7.36 -60.92 -112.47
CA HIS A 275 8.58 -60.88 -113.28
C HIS A 275 8.80 -62.15 -114.12
N SER A 276 8.48 -63.33 -113.57
CA SER A 276 8.49 -64.60 -114.31
C SER A 276 7.50 -64.59 -115.48
N LEU A 277 6.26 -64.15 -115.25
CA LEU A 277 5.23 -64.00 -116.28
C LEU A 277 5.61 -62.97 -117.35
N THR A 278 6.21 -61.83 -116.96
CA THR A 278 6.78 -60.86 -117.90
C THR A 278 7.86 -61.51 -118.76
N ASN A 279 8.81 -62.24 -118.18
CA ASN A 279 9.84 -62.97 -118.92
C ASN A 279 9.30 -64.10 -119.81
N ILE A 280 8.10 -64.63 -119.55
CA ILE A 280 7.40 -65.58 -120.43
C ILE A 280 6.72 -64.83 -121.59
N LEU A 281 6.02 -63.73 -121.30
CA LEU A 281 5.39 -62.87 -122.29
C LEU A 281 6.43 -62.33 -123.29
N ASP A 282 7.58 -61.86 -122.81
CA ASP A 282 8.68 -61.34 -123.61
C ASP A 282 9.24 -62.40 -124.59
N ARG A 283 9.32 -63.66 -124.15
CA ARG A 283 9.69 -64.79 -125.02
C ARG A 283 8.60 -65.04 -126.07
N LYS A 284 7.32 -64.97 -125.71
CA LYS A 284 6.20 -65.15 -126.67
C LYS A 284 6.08 -64.01 -127.67
N VAL A 285 6.37 -62.77 -127.29
CA VAL A 285 6.49 -61.63 -128.21
C VAL A 285 7.65 -61.85 -129.19
N LYS A 286 8.81 -62.34 -128.72
CA LYS A 286 9.96 -62.70 -129.58
C LYS A 286 9.64 -63.87 -130.52
N GLU A 287 8.97 -64.92 -130.05
CA GLU A 287 8.48 -66.02 -130.89
C GLU A 287 7.52 -65.52 -131.98
N LEU A 288 6.52 -64.72 -131.63
CA LEU A 288 5.58 -64.11 -132.59
C LEU A 288 6.30 -63.22 -133.61
N GLY A 289 7.32 -62.46 -133.19
CA GLY A 289 8.18 -61.69 -134.08
C GLY A 289 8.93 -62.58 -135.08
N THR A 290 9.53 -63.69 -134.62
CA THR A 290 10.20 -64.64 -135.53
C THR A 290 9.22 -65.32 -136.49
N LEU A 291 8.03 -65.72 -136.02
CA LEU A 291 6.98 -66.31 -136.86
C LEU A 291 6.47 -65.32 -137.90
N SER A 292 6.18 -64.08 -137.51
CA SER A 292 5.80 -62.99 -138.43
C SER A 292 6.88 -62.77 -139.49
N SER A 293 8.16 -62.73 -139.10
CA SER A 293 9.28 -62.61 -140.06
C SER A 293 9.40 -63.81 -141.00
N ARG A 294 9.00 -65.01 -140.56
CA ARG A 294 8.96 -66.22 -141.39
C ARG A 294 7.81 -66.16 -142.39
N THR A 295 6.60 -65.80 -141.94
CA THR A 295 5.43 -65.60 -142.83
C THR A 295 5.70 -64.51 -143.87
N ALA A 296 6.36 -63.40 -143.49
CA ALA A 296 6.75 -62.36 -144.43
C ALA A 296 7.74 -62.88 -145.51
N LYS A 297 8.74 -63.68 -145.12
CA LYS A 297 9.65 -64.35 -146.06
C LYS A 297 8.91 -65.34 -146.97
N GLN A 298 8.04 -66.18 -146.41
CA GLN A 298 7.25 -67.15 -147.16
C GLN A 298 6.29 -66.47 -148.15
N ASN A 299 5.69 -65.33 -147.79
CA ASN A 299 4.86 -64.54 -148.72
C ASN A 299 5.68 -63.94 -149.87
N ALA A 300 6.88 -63.41 -149.59
CA ALA A 300 7.79 -62.91 -150.64
C ALA A 300 8.30 -64.04 -151.56
N GLU A 301 8.42 -65.26 -151.04
CA GLU A 301 8.79 -66.46 -151.79
C GLU A 301 7.63 -66.97 -152.65
N ILE A 302 6.39 -66.95 -152.14
CA ILE A 302 5.17 -67.20 -152.92
C ILE A 302 5.03 -66.20 -154.07
N GLN A 303 5.27 -64.91 -153.84
CA GLN A 303 5.24 -63.89 -154.91
C GLN A 303 6.28 -64.17 -156.02
N LYS A 304 7.48 -64.66 -155.66
CA LYS A 304 8.48 -65.10 -156.65
C LYS A 304 8.03 -66.34 -157.42
N LEU A 305 7.42 -67.32 -156.75
CA LEU A 305 6.91 -68.52 -157.40
C LEU A 305 5.72 -68.21 -158.33
N GLN A 306 4.87 -67.24 -157.98
CA GLN A 306 3.80 -66.76 -158.86
C GLN A 306 4.35 -66.11 -160.14
N ALA A 307 5.43 -65.34 -160.06
CA ALA A 307 6.12 -64.82 -161.24
C ALA A 307 6.74 -65.95 -162.09
N LEU A 308 7.38 -66.94 -161.45
CA LEU A 308 7.98 -68.08 -162.15
C LEU A 308 6.94 -68.95 -162.90
N VAL A 309 5.74 -69.12 -162.34
CA VAL A 309 4.64 -69.85 -163.01
C VAL A 309 4.17 -69.09 -164.25
N HIS A 310 4.03 -67.77 -164.18
CA HIS A 310 3.67 -66.94 -165.34
C HIS A 310 4.70 -67.05 -166.48
N ASP A 311 6.01 -67.03 -166.17
CA ASP A 311 7.06 -67.23 -167.18
C ASP A 311 7.03 -68.65 -167.78
N LEU A 312 6.73 -69.67 -166.97
CA LEU A 312 6.63 -71.06 -167.44
C LEU A 312 5.40 -71.27 -168.35
N GLU A 313 4.27 -70.63 -168.07
CA GLU A 313 3.07 -70.67 -168.94
C GLU A 313 3.36 -70.11 -170.34
N VAL A 314 4.23 -69.10 -170.46
CA VAL A 314 4.71 -68.60 -171.76
C VAL A 314 5.59 -69.63 -172.46
N THR A 315 6.59 -70.22 -171.78
CA THR A 315 7.46 -71.24 -172.40
C THR A 315 6.72 -72.51 -172.82
N GLY A 316 5.58 -72.80 -172.19
CA GLY A 316 4.73 -73.95 -172.50
C GLY A 316 4.06 -73.89 -173.89
N THR A 317 3.94 -72.71 -174.51
CA THR A 317 3.40 -72.60 -175.88
C THR A 317 4.43 -72.90 -176.96
N ASP A 318 5.71 -72.56 -176.74
CA ASP A 318 6.77 -72.70 -177.75
C ASP A 318 7.25 -74.16 -177.90
N LEU A 319 7.31 -74.90 -176.80
CA LEU A 319 7.77 -76.30 -176.78
C LEU A 319 6.82 -77.30 -177.48
N LYS A 320 5.64 -76.85 -177.92
CA LYS A 320 4.68 -77.68 -178.68
C LYS A 320 4.98 -77.78 -180.18
N LEU A 321 6.02 -77.08 -180.68
CA LEU A 321 6.35 -77.00 -182.10
C LEU A 321 7.58 -77.84 -182.54
N PHE A 322 8.26 -78.53 -181.61
CA PHE A 322 9.64 -79.02 -181.82
C PHE A 322 9.89 -80.53 -181.63
N LEU A 323 8.86 -81.36 -181.45
CA LEU A 323 9.01 -82.80 -181.14
C LEU A 323 8.32 -83.73 -182.17
N ASP A 324 8.57 -83.52 -183.46
CA ASP A 324 8.01 -84.32 -184.57
C ASP A 324 9.06 -84.68 -185.67
N MET A 325 10.35 -84.86 -185.33
CA MET A 325 11.43 -85.15 -186.31
C MET A 325 12.63 -86.04 -185.82
N TYR A 326 12.73 -87.29 -186.36
CA TYR A 326 13.93 -88.13 -186.65
C TYR A 326 14.69 -89.03 -185.60
N GLU A 327 15.39 -90.08 -186.11
CA GLU A 327 16.18 -91.19 -185.47
C GLU A 327 17.40 -91.64 -186.37
N LEU A 328 18.23 -92.74 -186.28
CA LEU A 328 18.42 -94.00 -185.48
C LEU A 328 19.87 -94.61 -185.75
N VAL A 329 20.13 -95.93 -185.54
CA VAL A 329 21.30 -96.81 -186.00
C VAL A 329 22.64 -96.70 -185.20
N SER A 330 23.68 -97.60 -185.18
CA SER A 330 23.99 -99.09 -185.16
C SER A 330 25.52 -99.29 -185.47
N THR A 331 26.36 -100.36 -185.37
CA THR A 331 26.60 -101.76 -184.81
C THR A 331 28.13 -102.08 -185.09
N ASP A 332 28.94 -103.13 -184.73
CA ASP A 332 29.10 -104.34 -183.84
C ASP A 332 30.67 -104.60 -183.76
N ALA A 333 31.46 -105.71 -183.60
CA ALA A 333 31.34 -107.18 -183.42
C ALA A 333 32.71 -107.89 -183.04
N ARG A 334 32.69 -108.99 -182.22
CA ARG A 334 33.41 -110.32 -182.36
C ARG A 334 34.98 -110.43 -182.32
N GLU A 335 35.74 -111.56 -182.31
CA GLU A 335 35.76 -113.01 -181.82
C GLU A 335 37.18 -113.65 -182.13
N VAL A 336 37.68 -114.87 -181.73
CA VAL A 336 37.73 -115.67 -180.46
C VAL A 336 38.67 -116.95 -180.56
N SER A 337 39.30 -117.42 -179.45
CA SER A 337 39.84 -118.80 -179.11
C SER A 337 41.24 -119.37 -179.54
N GLU A 338 41.73 -120.35 -178.74
CA GLU A 338 42.95 -121.20 -178.88
C GLU A 338 42.68 -122.61 -179.47
N THR A 339 43.74 -123.44 -179.69
CA THR A 339 43.66 -124.90 -179.92
C THR A 339 44.40 -125.72 -178.85
N LYS A 340 44.12 -127.03 -178.77
CA LYS A 340 44.22 -127.83 -177.53
C LYS A 340 45.24 -129.00 -177.61
N ILE A 341 45.60 -129.55 -176.43
CA ILE A 341 46.32 -130.84 -176.26
C ILE A 341 47.83 -130.83 -176.62
N SER A 342 48.60 -130.02 -175.91
CA SER A 342 49.91 -130.43 -175.35
C SER A 342 49.87 -130.47 -173.81
N GLU A 343 48.65 -130.72 -173.32
CA GLU A 343 48.15 -130.48 -171.97
C GLU A 343 48.54 -131.60 -170.98
N ILE A 344 48.30 -131.36 -169.69
CA ILE A 344 48.30 -132.37 -168.59
C ILE A 344 49.67 -132.99 -168.22
N LYS A 345 50.51 -133.47 -169.15
CA LYS A 345 51.71 -134.26 -168.78
C LYS A 345 52.92 -133.44 -168.31
N ALA A 346 53.09 -132.20 -168.74
CA ALA A 346 54.16 -131.31 -168.24
C ALA A 346 53.75 -130.55 -166.96
N TRP A 347 52.45 -130.36 -166.72
CA TRP A 347 51.92 -129.47 -165.68
C TRP A 347 52.11 -130.01 -164.25
N ALA A 348 52.13 -131.34 -164.08
CA ALA A 348 52.19 -131.98 -162.76
C ALA A 348 53.51 -131.71 -161.98
N HIS A 349 54.63 -131.51 -162.67
CA HIS A 349 55.93 -131.29 -162.03
C HIS A 349 56.31 -129.82 -161.79
N VAL A 350 55.61 -128.87 -162.42
CA VAL A 350 55.84 -127.43 -162.19
C VAL A 350 55.00 -126.92 -161.02
N GLN A 351 53.81 -127.47 -160.82
CA GLN A 351 52.86 -127.05 -159.78
C GLN A 351 53.42 -127.22 -158.35
N SER A 352 54.27 -128.22 -158.10
CA SER A 352 54.85 -128.49 -156.78
C SER A 352 56.02 -127.59 -156.39
N LEU A 353 56.62 -126.85 -157.32
CA LEU A 353 57.72 -125.90 -157.07
C LEU A 353 57.23 -124.45 -156.96
N LYS A 354 55.98 -124.17 -157.31
CA LYS A 354 55.41 -122.81 -157.30
C LYS A 354 54.72 -122.41 -155.99
N SER A 355 54.60 -123.34 -155.03
CA SER A 355 53.94 -123.12 -153.73
C SER A 355 54.85 -122.53 -152.63
N CYS A 356 56.11 -122.24 -152.92
CA CYS A 356 57.09 -121.72 -151.95
C CYS A 356 57.40 -120.22 -152.08
N LEU A 357 56.78 -119.50 -153.03
CA LEU A 357 56.91 -118.06 -153.21
C LEU A 357 55.53 -117.46 -153.53
N ASP A 358 54.93 -116.78 -152.55
CA ASP A 358 53.61 -116.14 -152.68
C ASP A 358 53.62 -114.76 -151.99
N GLU A 359 53.73 -113.70 -152.79
CA GLU A 359 53.73 -112.30 -152.35
C GLU A 359 52.42 -111.86 -151.72
N HIS A 360 51.28 -112.46 -152.12
CA HIS A 360 49.95 -111.97 -151.78
C HIS A 360 49.65 -112.11 -150.27
N LYS A 361 50.24 -113.12 -149.62
CA LYS A 361 50.14 -113.33 -148.17
C LYS A 361 50.75 -112.18 -147.36
N LEU A 362 51.81 -111.55 -147.86
CA LEU A 362 52.47 -110.42 -147.20
C LEU A 362 51.60 -109.15 -147.29
N GLU A 363 50.99 -108.92 -148.44
CA GLU A 363 50.13 -107.76 -148.70
C GLU A 363 48.89 -107.72 -147.77
N VAL A 364 48.29 -108.88 -147.51
CA VAL A 364 47.16 -109.00 -146.55
C VAL A 364 47.62 -108.70 -145.13
N GLN A 365 48.81 -109.19 -144.71
CA GLN A 365 49.36 -108.89 -143.39
C GLN A 365 49.66 -107.40 -143.20
N VAL A 366 50.18 -106.72 -144.23
CA VAL A 366 50.41 -105.27 -144.21
C VAL A 366 49.09 -104.48 -144.09
N LYS A 367 48.04 -104.86 -144.83
CA LYS A 367 46.72 -104.20 -144.72
C LYS A 367 46.11 -104.35 -143.32
N VAL A 368 46.19 -105.55 -142.72
CA VAL A 368 45.74 -105.78 -141.34
C VAL A 368 46.56 -104.99 -140.33
N ALA A 369 47.88 -104.84 -140.53
CA ALA A 369 48.73 -104.02 -139.68
C ALA A 369 48.37 -102.52 -139.75
N ILE A 370 48.16 -101.98 -140.96
CA ILE A 370 47.75 -100.58 -141.17
C ILE A 370 46.37 -100.32 -140.54
N GLU A 371 45.42 -101.25 -140.69
CA GLU A 371 44.13 -101.14 -140.01
C GLU A 371 44.23 -101.18 -138.47
N ALA A 372 45.12 -102.00 -137.93
CA ALA A 372 45.37 -102.08 -136.49
C ALA A 372 46.04 -100.80 -135.97
N GLU A 373 46.99 -100.24 -136.72
CA GLU A 373 47.64 -98.98 -136.40
C GLU A 373 46.65 -97.81 -136.45
N ALA A 374 45.83 -97.69 -137.50
CA ALA A 374 44.79 -96.67 -137.58
C ALA A 374 43.80 -96.74 -136.40
N LYS A 375 43.39 -97.96 -136.00
CA LYS A 375 42.55 -98.19 -134.81
C LYS A 375 43.27 -97.84 -133.50
N ALA A 376 44.60 -97.98 -133.43
CA ALA A 376 45.40 -97.55 -132.28
C ALA A 376 45.57 -96.03 -132.22
N GLN A 377 45.88 -95.37 -133.34
CA GLN A 377 45.99 -93.92 -133.47
C GLN A 377 44.65 -93.22 -133.15
N GLN A 378 43.51 -93.77 -133.63
CA GLN A 378 42.17 -93.26 -133.30
C GLN A 378 41.88 -93.34 -131.78
N ARG A 379 42.29 -94.45 -131.12
CA ARG A 379 42.17 -94.59 -129.67
C ARG A 379 43.07 -93.62 -128.92
N LEU A 380 44.31 -93.43 -129.38
CA LEU A 380 45.25 -92.45 -128.82
C LEU A 380 44.62 -91.04 -128.85
N ALA A 381 44.21 -90.58 -130.03
CA ALA A 381 43.60 -89.27 -130.22
C ALA A 381 42.32 -89.07 -129.38
N ALA A 382 41.50 -90.11 -129.21
CA ALA A 382 40.35 -90.07 -128.30
C ALA A 382 40.80 -89.88 -126.82
N THR A 383 41.78 -90.66 -126.35
CA THR A 383 42.31 -90.50 -124.99
C THR A 383 43.03 -89.17 -124.77
N GLU A 384 43.69 -88.62 -125.79
CA GLU A 384 44.30 -87.29 -125.75
C GLU A 384 43.25 -86.17 -125.66
N ALA A 385 42.13 -86.31 -126.38
CA ALA A 385 40.98 -85.41 -126.26
C ALA A 385 40.32 -85.48 -124.87
N ASP A 386 40.15 -86.69 -124.31
CA ASP A 386 39.66 -86.87 -122.93
C ASP A 386 40.62 -86.26 -121.90
N ILE A 387 41.94 -86.45 -122.06
CA ILE A 387 42.97 -85.82 -121.22
C ILE A 387 42.92 -84.28 -121.33
N ALA A 388 42.72 -83.73 -122.54
CA ALA A 388 42.57 -82.29 -122.75
C ALA A 388 41.30 -81.73 -122.08
N TYR A 389 40.17 -82.42 -122.20
CA TYR A 389 38.91 -82.07 -121.53
C TYR A 389 39.04 -82.14 -120.00
N LEU A 390 39.66 -83.20 -119.46
CA LEU A 390 39.90 -83.34 -118.03
C LEU A 390 40.85 -82.26 -117.49
N ARG A 391 41.89 -81.88 -118.24
CA ARG A 391 42.75 -80.73 -117.91
C ARG A 391 41.96 -79.42 -117.89
N GLN A 392 41.16 -79.14 -118.93
CA GLN A 392 40.32 -77.94 -118.99
C GLN A 392 39.33 -77.87 -117.81
N LYS A 393 38.71 -79.00 -117.45
CA LYS A 393 37.79 -79.13 -116.32
C LYS A 393 38.48 -78.97 -114.97
N LEU A 394 39.69 -79.51 -114.82
CA LEU A 394 40.54 -79.29 -113.64
C LEU A 394 40.93 -77.82 -113.51
N ASP A 395 41.30 -77.14 -114.59
CA ASP A 395 41.70 -75.73 -114.56
C ASP A 395 40.50 -74.78 -114.44
N ALA A 396 39.29 -75.19 -114.85
CA ALA A 396 38.05 -74.54 -114.44
C ALA A 396 37.82 -74.69 -112.93
N SER A 397 37.96 -75.91 -112.37
CA SER A 397 37.80 -76.18 -110.94
C SER A 397 38.84 -75.43 -110.08
N LYS A 398 40.11 -75.33 -110.50
CA LYS A 398 41.14 -74.51 -109.85
C LYS A 398 40.75 -73.02 -109.80
N ARG A 399 40.29 -72.47 -110.93
CA ARG A 399 39.84 -71.06 -111.01
C ARG A 399 38.63 -70.80 -110.12
N GLU A 400 37.69 -71.74 -110.05
CA GLU A 400 36.53 -71.60 -109.17
C GLU A 400 36.90 -71.76 -107.68
N LYS A 401 37.82 -72.67 -107.35
CA LYS A 401 38.39 -72.76 -106.00
C LYS A 401 39.11 -71.47 -105.59
N ALA A 402 39.84 -70.82 -106.50
CA ALA A 402 40.46 -69.53 -106.25
C ALA A 402 39.41 -68.45 -105.96
N ARG A 403 38.42 -68.27 -106.85
CA ARG A 403 37.29 -67.34 -106.66
C ARG A 403 36.58 -67.54 -105.31
N LEU A 404 36.23 -68.78 -104.97
CA LEU A 404 35.58 -69.09 -103.70
C LEU A 404 36.50 -68.83 -102.49
N SER A 405 37.82 -69.00 -102.64
CA SER A 405 38.78 -68.62 -101.61
C SER A 405 38.89 -67.11 -101.43
N ASP A 406 38.83 -66.33 -102.50
CA ASP A 406 38.94 -64.87 -102.45
C ASP A 406 37.62 -64.23 -101.97
N VAL A 407 36.46 -64.76 -102.38
CA VAL A 407 35.16 -64.42 -101.78
C VAL A 407 35.13 -64.74 -100.28
N ARG A 408 35.74 -65.85 -99.85
CA ARG A 408 35.86 -66.19 -98.42
C ARG A 408 36.77 -65.20 -97.66
N LYS A 409 37.87 -64.72 -98.25
CA LYS A 409 38.72 -63.68 -97.64
C LYS A 409 37.95 -62.37 -97.51
N PHE A 410 37.34 -61.88 -98.58
CA PHE A 410 36.53 -60.66 -98.55
C PHE A 410 35.43 -60.71 -97.48
N LYS A 411 34.73 -61.85 -97.34
CA LYS A 411 33.73 -62.03 -96.27
C LYS A 411 34.31 -62.19 -94.87
N HIS A 412 35.56 -62.62 -94.73
CA HIS A 412 36.28 -62.61 -93.46
C HIS A 412 36.68 -61.18 -93.07
N GLU A 413 37.24 -60.42 -94.00
CA GLU A 413 37.63 -59.01 -93.86
C GLU A 413 36.41 -58.13 -93.52
N GLU A 414 35.28 -58.35 -94.21
CA GLU A 414 33.99 -57.69 -93.91
C GLU A 414 33.47 -58.05 -92.51
N THR A 415 33.68 -59.29 -92.05
CA THR A 415 33.28 -59.71 -90.69
C THR A 415 34.18 -59.10 -89.62
N GLU A 416 35.49 -59.01 -89.86
CA GLU A 416 36.43 -58.34 -88.95
C GLU A 416 36.15 -56.84 -88.85
N ALA A 417 35.78 -56.19 -89.96
CA ALA A 417 35.32 -54.81 -89.96
C ALA A 417 34.08 -54.63 -89.05
N TYR A 418 33.02 -55.42 -89.24
CA TYR A 418 31.83 -55.36 -88.38
C TYR A 418 32.13 -55.66 -86.91
N LEU A 419 33.06 -56.58 -86.61
CA LEU A 419 33.49 -56.83 -85.23
C LEU A 419 34.18 -55.61 -84.62
N SER A 420 35.08 -54.94 -85.37
CA SER A 420 35.72 -53.70 -84.90
C SER A 420 34.75 -52.53 -84.70
N GLU A 421 33.69 -52.44 -85.53
CA GLU A 421 32.60 -51.47 -85.32
C GLU A 421 31.79 -51.81 -84.06
N ILE A 422 31.47 -53.08 -83.83
CA ILE A 422 30.76 -53.55 -82.62
C ILE A 422 31.58 -53.31 -81.36
N GLU A 423 32.89 -53.56 -81.38
CA GLU A 423 33.80 -53.25 -80.26
C GLU A 423 33.87 -51.75 -79.99
N THR A 424 33.98 -50.92 -81.04
CA THR A 424 33.99 -49.46 -80.93
C THR A 424 32.67 -48.91 -80.34
N ILE A 425 31.53 -49.45 -80.77
CA ILE A 425 30.21 -49.11 -80.23
C ILE A 425 30.06 -49.59 -78.78
N GLY A 426 30.61 -50.77 -78.45
CA GLY A 426 30.63 -51.32 -77.09
C GLY A 426 31.40 -50.42 -76.11
N LEU A 427 32.62 -50.00 -76.48
CA LEU A 427 33.42 -49.07 -75.70
C LEU A 427 32.69 -47.73 -75.49
N ALA A 428 32.14 -47.14 -76.57
CA ALA A 428 31.37 -45.90 -76.46
C ALA A 428 30.10 -46.04 -75.59
N TYR A 429 29.49 -47.22 -75.55
CA TYR A 429 28.35 -47.52 -74.68
C TYR A 429 28.75 -47.64 -73.21
N ASP A 430 29.85 -48.34 -72.89
CA ASP A 430 30.33 -48.47 -71.50
C ASP A 430 30.93 -47.15 -70.97
N ASP A 431 31.57 -46.33 -71.81
CA ASP A 431 31.94 -44.94 -71.47
C ASP A 431 30.70 -44.08 -71.16
N MET A 432 29.68 -44.12 -72.01
CA MET A 432 28.40 -43.43 -71.78
C MET A 432 27.70 -43.96 -70.50
N ARG A 433 27.78 -45.26 -70.24
CA ARG A 433 27.19 -45.89 -69.04
C ARG A 433 27.91 -45.49 -67.76
N THR A 434 29.25 -45.45 -67.76
CA THR A 434 30.03 -44.99 -66.60
C THR A 434 29.84 -43.49 -66.36
N GLN A 435 29.76 -42.67 -67.42
CA GLN A 435 29.39 -41.26 -67.31
C GLN A 435 27.99 -41.07 -66.69
N ASN A 436 26.99 -41.84 -67.13
CA ASN A 436 25.65 -41.80 -66.54
C ASN A 436 25.64 -42.27 -65.07
N GLN A 437 26.46 -43.26 -64.71
CA GLN A 437 26.60 -43.70 -63.32
C GLN A 437 27.22 -42.61 -62.43
N LEU A 438 28.23 -41.89 -62.92
CA LEU A 438 28.83 -40.74 -62.22
C LEU A 438 27.83 -39.57 -62.07
N LEU A 439 27.04 -39.28 -63.11
CA LEU A 439 25.99 -38.24 -63.04
C LEU A 439 24.88 -38.62 -62.04
N LEU A 440 24.47 -39.89 -62.00
CA LEU A 440 23.51 -40.38 -61.01
C LEU A 440 24.07 -40.27 -59.59
N GLN A 441 25.35 -40.61 -59.38
CA GLN A 441 26.00 -40.45 -58.08
C GLN A 441 26.04 -38.98 -57.64
N GLN A 442 26.43 -38.04 -58.52
CA GLN A 442 26.44 -36.60 -58.24
C GLN A 442 25.03 -36.06 -57.93
N ILE A 443 23.99 -36.57 -58.59
CA ILE A 443 22.60 -36.23 -58.27
C ILE A 443 22.24 -36.72 -56.86
N THR A 444 22.56 -37.97 -56.50
CA THR A 444 22.28 -38.48 -55.14
C THR A 444 23.07 -37.75 -54.05
N GLU A 445 24.35 -37.42 -54.30
CA GLU A 445 25.17 -36.67 -53.33
C GLU A 445 24.67 -35.23 -53.12
N ARG A 446 24.16 -34.58 -54.18
CA ARG A 446 23.47 -33.28 -54.07
C ARG A 446 22.15 -33.42 -53.32
N ASP A 447 21.32 -34.42 -53.65
CA ASP A 447 20.01 -34.58 -53.05
C ASP A 447 20.10 -34.93 -51.56
N ASP A 448 21.10 -35.72 -51.14
CA ASP A 448 21.44 -35.96 -49.73
C ASP A 448 21.90 -34.67 -49.02
N TYR A 449 22.66 -33.81 -49.70
CA TYR A 449 23.07 -32.50 -49.18
C TYR A 449 21.89 -31.53 -49.03
N ASP A 450 20.98 -31.49 -50.00
CA ASP A 450 19.76 -30.68 -49.96
C ASP A 450 18.80 -31.18 -48.86
N ILE A 451 18.64 -32.50 -48.69
CA ILE A 451 17.93 -33.11 -47.56
C ILE A 451 18.56 -32.66 -46.23
N LYS A 452 19.90 -32.67 -46.11
CA LYS A 452 20.60 -32.21 -44.91
C LYS A 452 20.35 -30.71 -44.64
N LEU A 453 20.42 -29.86 -45.66
CA LEU A 453 20.11 -28.43 -45.53
C LEU A 453 18.65 -28.19 -45.09
N VAL A 454 17.70 -28.95 -45.63
CA VAL A 454 16.28 -28.88 -45.22
C VAL A 454 16.13 -29.32 -43.76
N LEU A 455 16.77 -30.41 -43.33
CA LEU A 455 16.74 -30.88 -41.95
C LEU A 455 17.36 -29.86 -40.97
N ASP A 456 18.51 -29.29 -41.29
CA ASP A 456 19.16 -28.28 -40.44
C ASP A 456 18.36 -26.96 -40.43
N GLY A 457 17.72 -26.58 -41.55
CA GLY A 457 16.77 -25.48 -41.62
C GLY A 457 15.48 -25.70 -40.81
N VAL A 458 14.99 -26.94 -40.70
CA VAL A 458 13.88 -27.31 -39.81
C VAL A 458 14.30 -27.19 -38.35
N LYS A 459 15.46 -27.72 -37.97
CA LYS A 459 16.02 -27.60 -36.59
C LYS A 459 16.19 -26.13 -36.20
N ALA A 460 16.73 -25.30 -37.10
CA ALA A 460 16.93 -23.87 -36.86
C ALA A 460 15.60 -23.13 -36.63
N ARG A 461 14.55 -23.43 -37.42
CA ARG A 461 13.20 -22.88 -37.19
C ARG A 461 12.63 -23.33 -35.84
N GLN A 462 12.67 -24.63 -35.54
CA GLN A 462 12.17 -25.17 -34.28
C GLN A 462 12.86 -24.55 -33.05
N MET A 463 14.20 -24.40 -33.09
CA MET A 463 14.95 -23.72 -32.04
C MET A 463 14.58 -22.22 -31.94
N GLY A 464 14.30 -21.56 -33.06
CA GLY A 464 13.78 -20.20 -33.10
C GLY A 464 12.40 -20.07 -32.44
N ASP A 465 11.48 -20.98 -32.76
CA ASP A 465 10.13 -21.03 -32.17
C ASP A 465 10.19 -21.33 -30.65
N ASP A 466 11.03 -22.26 -30.22
CA ASP A 466 11.29 -22.55 -28.79
C ASP A 466 11.82 -21.32 -28.04
N LEU A 467 12.75 -20.58 -28.65
CA LEU A 467 13.28 -19.33 -28.08
C LEU A 467 12.23 -18.21 -28.05
N LEU A 468 11.38 -18.12 -29.07
CA LEU A 468 10.29 -17.15 -29.15
C LEU A 468 9.18 -17.46 -28.11
N MET A 469 8.87 -18.73 -27.89
CA MET A 469 7.96 -19.17 -26.83
C MET A 469 8.55 -18.93 -25.44
N LYS A 470 9.85 -19.21 -25.22
CA LYS A 470 10.56 -18.84 -23.98
C LYS A 470 10.53 -17.32 -23.74
N LYS A 471 10.82 -16.51 -24.76
CA LYS A 471 10.69 -15.04 -24.69
C LYS A 471 9.28 -14.62 -24.25
N ARG A 472 8.22 -15.12 -24.89
CA ARG A 472 6.82 -14.83 -24.50
C ARG A 472 6.50 -15.20 -23.05
N THR A 473 7.06 -16.31 -22.54
CA THR A 473 6.88 -16.68 -21.12
C THR A 473 7.62 -15.74 -20.17
N LEU A 474 8.84 -15.30 -20.53
CA LEU A 474 9.59 -14.31 -19.74
C LEU A 474 8.92 -12.93 -19.77
N GLU A 475 8.37 -12.49 -20.90
CA GLU A 475 7.58 -11.27 -21.01
C GLU A 475 6.35 -11.30 -20.08
N LYS A 476 5.59 -12.40 -20.08
CA LYS A 476 4.48 -12.62 -19.12
C LYS A 476 4.94 -12.55 -17.65
N VAL A 477 6.09 -13.14 -17.31
CA VAL A 477 6.65 -13.10 -15.94
C VAL A 477 7.10 -11.69 -15.57
N VAL A 478 7.73 -10.95 -16.49
CA VAL A 478 8.13 -9.55 -16.28
C VAL A 478 6.92 -8.65 -16.04
N ASP A 479 5.85 -8.78 -16.82
CA ASP A 479 4.65 -7.95 -16.64
C ASP A 479 3.86 -8.31 -15.37
N HIS A 480 3.84 -9.60 -14.99
CA HIS A 480 3.33 -10.00 -13.67
C HIS A 480 4.19 -9.40 -12.53
N THR A 481 5.51 -9.40 -12.69
CA THR A 481 6.45 -8.83 -11.70
C THR A 481 6.30 -7.31 -11.58
N LYS A 482 6.15 -6.57 -12.68
CA LYS A 482 5.80 -5.14 -12.65
C LYS A 482 4.50 -4.89 -11.88
N THR A 483 3.49 -5.74 -12.12
CA THR A 483 2.18 -5.64 -11.46
C THR A 483 2.29 -5.88 -9.96
N THR A 484 3.07 -6.87 -9.51
CA THR A 484 3.27 -7.13 -8.08
C THR A 484 4.15 -6.07 -7.41
N VAL A 485 5.19 -5.57 -8.07
CA VAL A 485 5.99 -4.43 -7.58
C VAL A 485 5.11 -3.20 -7.37
N GLY A 486 4.30 -2.79 -8.35
CA GLY A 486 3.38 -1.65 -8.19
C GLY A 486 2.34 -1.84 -7.06
N LEU A 487 1.95 -3.08 -6.73
CA LEU A 487 1.11 -3.36 -5.56
C LEU A 487 1.88 -3.23 -4.23
N TYR A 488 3.18 -3.56 -4.22
CA TYR A 488 4.06 -3.30 -3.06
C TYR A 488 4.36 -1.82 -2.89
N ASP A 489 4.61 -1.07 -3.97
CA ASP A 489 4.84 0.39 -3.91
C ASP A 489 3.61 1.12 -3.36
N LEU A 490 2.40 0.75 -3.82
CA LEU A 490 1.12 1.24 -3.28
C LEU A 490 0.89 0.83 -1.81
N LYS A 491 1.53 -0.23 -1.32
CA LYS A 491 1.49 -0.61 0.10
C LYS A 491 2.54 0.17 0.90
N ALA A 492 3.73 0.38 0.36
CA ALA A 492 4.79 1.19 0.98
C ALA A 492 4.32 2.63 1.20
N GLY A 493 3.77 3.29 0.18
CA GLY A 493 3.23 4.65 0.31
C GLY A 493 2.14 4.78 1.38
N ARG A 494 1.22 3.80 1.49
CA ARG A 494 0.23 3.78 2.59
C ARG A 494 0.87 3.64 3.97
N ILE A 495 1.94 2.85 4.10
CA ILE A 495 2.68 2.70 5.36
C ILE A 495 3.45 3.98 5.69
N GLU A 496 4.01 4.68 4.69
CA GLU A 496 4.67 5.97 4.85
C GLU A 496 3.69 7.06 5.29
N ASP A 497 2.50 7.13 4.68
CA ASP A 497 1.41 8.03 5.09
C ASP A 497 0.93 7.72 6.52
N GLN A 498 0.78 6.44 6.87
CA GLN A 498 0.44 6.02 8.24
C GLN A 498 1.53 6.43 9.25
N LEU A 499 2.80 6.13 8.98
CA LEU A 499 3.93 6.51 9.83
C LEU A 499 4.04 8.02 10.01
N LYS A 500 3.82 8.80 8.94
CA LYS A 500 3.74 10.26 9.01
C LYS A 500 2.58 10.72 9.89
N SER A 501 1.41 10.13 9.73
CA SER A 501 0.25 10.45 10.59
C SER A 501 0.51 10.14 12.06
N TYR A 502 1.25 9.06 12.38
CA TYR A 502 1.67 8.75 13.75
C TYR A 502 2.73 9.71 14.29
N ALA A 503 3.69 10.13 13.46
CA ALA A 503 4.67 11.15 13.83
C ALA A 503 4.00 12.50 14.16
N ASP A 504 3.06 12.94 13.32
CA ASP A 504 2.27 14.16 13.54
C ASP A 504 1.44 14.08 14.85
N HIS A 505 0.91 12.90 15.19
CA HIS A 505 0.23 12.66 16.47
C HIS A 505 1.20 12.68 17.66
N ALA A 506 2.36 12.05 17.54
CA ALA A 506 3.40 12.05 18.58
C ALA A 506 3.92 13.46 18.85
N GLN A 507 4.09 14.29 17.82
CA GLN A 507 4.44 15.70 17.96
C GLN A 507 3.36 16.48 18.74
N ARG A 508 2.08 16.37 18.33
CA ARG A 508 0.97 17.04 19.05
C ARG A 508 0.86 16.60 20.51
N LEU A 509 1.14 15.34 20.82
CA LEU A 509 1.18 14.83 22.19
C LEU A 509 2.38 15.38 22.97
N ALA A 510 3.54 15.56 22.34
CA ALA A 510 4.70 16.20 22.96
C ALA A 510 4.45 17.69 23.25
N GLU A 511 3.88 18.43 22.29
CA GLU A 511 3.49 19.84 22.44
C GLU A 511 2.45 20.02 23.57
N SER A 512 1.40 19.19 23.57
CA SER A 512 0.39 19.14 24.62
C SER A 512 1.01 18.81 25.98
N ARG A 513 1.93 17.84 26.06
CA ARG A 513 2.66 17.50 27.28
C ARG A 513 3.47 18.69 27.81
N VAL A 514 4.20 19.41 26.95
CA VAL A 514 4.98 20.60 27.34
C VAL A 514 4.08 21.70 27.88
N HIS A 515 2.94 21.97 27.21
CA HIS A 515 1.95 22.92 27.68
C HIS A 515 1.37 22.54 29.05
N ASN A 516 1.00 21.27 29.22
CA ASN A 516 0.46 20.76 30.48
C ASN A 516 1.50 20.78 31.63
N THR A 517 2.78 20.51 31.35
CA THR A 517 3.84 20.66 32.38
C THR A 517 4.02 22.12 32.79
N ALA A 518 4.03 23.06 31.84
CA ALA A 518 4.14 24.48 32.15
C ALA A 518 2.92 24.97 32.97
N ALA A 519 1.70 24.60 32.60
CA ALA A 519 0.49 24.91 33.35
C ALA A 519 0.48 24.27 34.77
N GLY A 520 1.07 23.08 34.92
CA GLY A 520 1.25 22.42 36.21
C GLY A 520 2.28 23.12 37.11
N GLU A 521 3.39 23.59 36.55
CA GLU A 521 4.40 24.38 37.26
C GLU A 521 3.83 25.75 37.69
N ASP A 522 3.12 26.43 36.79
CA ASP A 522 2.46 27.71 37.05
C ASP A 522 1.37 27.56 38.15
N SER A 523 0.61 26.47 38.11
CA SER A 523 -0.34 26.11 39.18
C SER A 523 0.36 25.83 40.52
N LYS A 524 1.53 25.17 40.50
CA LYS A 524 2.34 24.89 41.70
C LYS A 524 2.92 26.15 42.32
N ILE A 525 3.33 27.14 41.51
CA ILE A 525 3.77 28.45 41.99
C ILE A 525 2.60 29.16 42.71
N ARG A 526 1.43 29.25 42.08
CA ARG A 526 0.21 29.84 42.68
C ARG A 526 -0.15 29.14 44.00
N LEU A 527 -0.06 27.81 44.07
CA LEU A 527 -0.35 27.04 45.27
C LEU A 527 0.67 27.30 46.40
N LEU A 528 1.96 27.48 46.06
CA LEU A 528 2.98 27.89 47.03
C LEU A 528 2.71 29.29 47.58
N ASP A 529 2.29 30.25 46.75
CA ASP A 529 1.99 31.62 47.20
C ASP A 529 0.70 31.70 48.03
N VAL A 530 -0.35 30.96 47.65
CA VAL A 530 -1.55 30.79 48.49
C VAL A 530 -1.21 30.09 49.82
N LYS A 531 -0.24 29.16 49.84
CA LYS A 531 0.24 28.56 51.09
C LYS A 531 1.00 29.57 51.96
N LYS A 532 1.81 30.47 51.38
CA LYS A 532 2.48 31.56 52.13
C LYS A 532 1.46 32.50 52.77
N SER A 533 0.49 33.00 52.00
CA SER A 533 -0.52 33.93 52.54
C SER A 533 -1.45 33.25 53.54
N SER A 534 -1.77 31.96 53.34
CA SER A 534 -2.47 31.16 54.34
C SER A 534 -1.65 30.95 55.62
N GLN A 535 -0.32 30.84 55.54
CA GLN A 535 0.53 30.76 56.72
C GLN A 535 0.57 32.11 57.44
N GLN A 536 0.79 33.22 56.73
CA GLN A 536 0.75 34.57 57.30
C GLN A 536 -0.57 34.87 58.02
N LEU A 537 -1.70 34.44 57.45
CA LEU A 537 -3.02 34.54 58.11
C LEU A 537 -3.10 33.69 59.40
N MET A 538 -2.52 32.47 59.42
CA MET A 538 -2.44 31.66 60.63
C MET A 538 -1.52 32.30 61.68
N ASP A 539 -0.37 32.83 61.27
CA ASP A 539 0.59 33.49 62.17
C ASP A 539 -0.07 34.70 62.86
N THR A 540 -0.75 35.57 62.10
CA THR A 540 -1.51 36.71 62.67
C THR A 540 -2.71 36.28 63.53
N LEU A 541 -3.27 35.09 63.30
CA LEU A 541 -4.34 34.54 64.13
C LEU A 541 -3.80 33.98 65.45
N GLU A 542 -2.61 33.38 65.46
CA GLU A 542 -1.92 32.97 66.68
C GLU A 542 -1.46 34.18 67.51
N GLU A 543 -0.97 35.26 66.87
CA GLU A 543 -0.69 36.55 67.53
C GLU A 543 -1.96 37.13 68.18
N ALA A 544 -3.06 37.25 67.44
CA ALA A 544 -4.33 37.76 67.97
C ALA A 544 -4.93 36.86 69.07
N GLN A 545 -4.77 35.53 68.98
CA GLN A 545 -5.20 34.61 70.02
C GLN A 545 -4.35 34.75 71.29
N PHE A 546 -3.04 34.99 71.15
CA PHE A 546 -2.15 35.29 72.27
C PHE A 546 -2.50 36.62 72.96
N GLU A 547 -2.82 37.68 72.21
CA GLU A 547 -3.36 38.92 72.80
C GLU A 547 -4.66 38.66 73.58
N VAL A 548 -5.63 37.95 72.98
CA VAL A 548 -6.90 37.59 73.64
C VAL A 548 -6.70 36.75 74.90
N ASP A 549 -5.71 35.85 74.96
CA ASP A 549 -5.42 35.06 76.16
C ASP A 549 -4.68 35.86 77.24
N ASN A 550 -3.84 36.84 76.87
CA ASN A 550 -3.30 37.81 77.83
C ASN A 550 -4.40 38.70 78.41
N ASP A 551 -5.32 39.20 77.57
CA ASP A 551 -6.47 39.99 78.00
C ASP A 551 -7.40 39.19 78.92
N ARG A 552 -7.62 37.90 78.65
CA ARG A 552 -8.36 36.99 79.55
C ARG A 552 -7.69 36.89 80.93
N VAL A 553 -6.37 36.74 80.99
CA VAL A 553 -5.61 36.70 82.26
C VAL A 553 -5.69 38.04 82.98
N TYR A 554 -5.58 39.16 82.26
CA TYR A 554 -5.71 40.51 82.83
C TYR A 554 -7.12 40.79 83.37
N HIS A 555 -8.17 40.41 82.63
CA HIS A 555 -9.55 40.48 83.09
C HIS A 555 -9.81 39.59 84.32
N ALA A 556 -9.21 38.40 84.41
CA ALA A 556 -9.30 37.54 85.59
C ALA A 556 -8.63 38.18 86.83
N GLN A 557 -7.47 38.82 86.64
CA GLN A 557 -6.80 39.57 87.71
C GLN A 557 -7.67 40.77 88.18
N LEU A 558 -8.24 41.54 87.25
CA LEU A 558 -9.18 42.62 87.55
C LEU A 558 -10.44 42.15 88.29
N GLN A 559 -10.97 40.96 87.96
CA GLN A 559 -12.08 40.37 88.71
C GLN A 559 -11.69 40.03 90.15
N ILE A 560 -10.50 39.43 90.36
CA ILE A 560 -9.97 39.12 91.70
C ILE A 560 -9.76 40.40 92.52
N GLU A 561 -9.30 41.49 91.91
CA GLU A 561 -9.12 42.78 92.58
C GLU A 561 -10.46 43.45 92.90
N LEU A 562 -11.43 43.40 91.98
CA LEU A 562 -12.79 43.88 92.22
C LEU A 562 -13.50 43.10 93.33
N GLU A 563 -13.20 41.81 93.52
CA GLU A 563 -13.72 41.03 94.65
C GLU A 563 -13.04 41.36 95.99
N LYS A 564 -11.73 41.63 96.01
CA LYS A 564 -11.04 42.17 97.19
C LYS A 564 -11.64 43.51 97.63
N GLU A 565 -11.83 44.44 96.69
CA GLU A 565 -12.46 45.75 96.95
C GLU A 565 -13.91 45.60 97.48
N ARG A 566 -14.70 44.67 96.91
CA ARG A 566 -16.06 44.38 97.43
C ARG A 566 -16.04 43.87 98.87
N PHE A 567 -15.02 43.09 99.26
CA PHE A 567 -14.84 42.57 100.61
C PHE A 567 -14.34 43.64 101.60
N GLU A 568 -13.32 44.42 101.21
CA GLU A 568 -12.82 45.58 101.96
C GLU A 568 -13.94 46.58 102.25
N ARG A 569 -14.69 46.99 101.22
CA ARG A 569 -15.87 47.88 101.36
C ARG A 569 -16.90 47.32 102.32
N LYS A 570 -17.19 46.02 102.28
CA LYS A 570 -18.17 45.38 103.19
C LYS A 570 -17.70 45.44 104.65
N ARG A 571 -16.41 45.25 104.91
CA ARG A 571 -15.81 45.42 106.25
C ARG A 571 -15.98 46.86 106.75
N VAL A 572 -15.69 47.86 105.90
CA VAL A 572 -15.85 49.28 106.25
C VAL A 572 -17.32 49.67 106.47
N GLU A 573 -18.26 49.09 105.70
CA GLU A 573 -19.70 49.28 105.90
C GLU A 573 -20.19 48.68 107.23
N GLU A 574 -19.67 47.51 107.61
CA GLU A 574 -19.95 46.87 108.91
C GLU A 574 -19.37 47.69 110.08
N ASP A 575 -18.15 48.19 109.95
CA ASP A 575 -17.51 49.09 110.94
C ASP A 575 -18.32 50.39 111.12
N LEU A 576 -18.70 51.07 110.02
CA LEU A 576 -19.53 52.28 110.05
C LEU A 576 -20.86 52.06 110.79
N GLU A 577 -21.49 50.90 110.60
CA GLU A 577 -22.75 50.58 111.26
C GLU A 577 -22.56 50.25 112.76
N THR A 578 -21.38 49.80 113.21
CA THR A 578 -21.08 49.74 114.65
C THR A 578 -20.81 51.12 115.25
N LEU A 579 -20.17 52.03 114.52
CA LEU A 579 -19.96 53.42 114.96
C LEU A 579 -21.29 54.17 115.10
N ARG A 580 -22.22 54.00 114.14
CA ARG A 580 -23.59 54.57 114.21
C ARG A 580 -24.31 54.15 115.49
N ARG A 581 -24.30 52.85 115.81
CA ARG A 581 -24.88 52.30 117.05
C ARG A 581 -24.24 52.91 118.31
N LYS A 582 -22.91 53.09 118.36
CA LYS A 582 -22.23 53.78 119.48
C LYS A 582 -22.66 55.24 119.62
N VAL A 583 -22.77 56.00 118.51
CA VAL A 583 -23.23 57.39 118.52
C VAL A 583 -24.68 57.50 119.02
N GLN A 584 -25.55 56.57 118.63
CA GLN A 584 -26.95 56.54 119.07
C GLN A 584 -27.07 56.21 120.58
N GLN A 585 -26.21 55.34 121.10
CA GLN A 585 -26.13 55.01 122.53
C GLN A 585 -25.58 56.15 123.39
N LEU A 586 -24.65 56.97 122.86
CA LEU A 586 -24.15 58.16 123.56
C LEU A 586 -25.21 59.26 123.65
N LYS A 587 -26.04 59.44 122.61
CA LYS A 587 -27.12 60.44 122.63
C LYS A 587 -28.15 60.18 123.75
N SER A 588 -28.57 58.92 123.94
CA SER A 588 -29.55 58.57 124.98
C SER A 588 -29.00 58.68 126.41
N GLN A 589 -27.68 58.73 126.61
CA GLN A 589 -27.09 59.02 127.93
C GLN A 589 -27.11 60.52 128.30
N VAL A 590 -27.14 61.42 127.32
CA VAL A 590 -27.11 62.89 127.57
C VAL A 590 -28.45 63.40 128.08
N GLU A 591 -29.56 62.86 127.60
CA GLU A 591 -30.91 63.34 127.92
C GLU A 591 -31.40 62.92 129.33
N GLY A 592 -30.68 62.05 130.04
CA GLY A 592 -31.09 61.47 131.33
C GLY A 592 -30.53 62.10 132.61
N CYS A 593 -29.67 63.12 132.54
CA CYS A 593 -28.88 63.54 133.72
C CYS A 593 -29.50 64.70 134.55
N SER A 594 -29.91 64.39 135.79
CA SER A 594 -30.56 65.31 136.74
C SER A 594 -29.73 66.54 137.20
N ILE A 595 -28.43 66.58 136.90
CA ILE A 595 -27.50 67.59 137.45
C ILE A 595 -27.75 69.00 136.88
N VAL A 596 -28.06 69.12 135.58
CA VAL A 596 -28.20 70.42 134.88
C VAL A 596 -29.34 71.27 135.46
N GLY A 597 -30.46 70.64 135.84
CA GLY A 597 -31.64 71.34 136.38
C GLY A 597 -31.41 72.01 137.73
N LYS A 598 -30.52 71.47 138.58
CA LYS A 598 -30.26 71.99 139.92
C LYS A 598 -29.49 73.32 139.88
N LEU A 599 -28.45 73.40 139.05
CA LEU A 599 -27.65 74.62 138.83
C LEU A 599 -28.50 75.80 138.33
N GLN A 600 -29.51 75.53 137.49
CA GLN A 600 -30.45 76.55 137.01
C GLN A 600 -31.48 77.03 138.06
N GLN A 601 -31.59 76.39 139.22
CA GLN A 601 -32.47 76.83 140.30
C GLN A 601 -31.74 77.73 141.30
N GLU A 602 -30.47 77.44 141.59
CA GLU A 602 -29.64 78.28 142.49
C GLU A 602 -29.33 79.65 141.86
N LEU A 603 -29.01 79.69 140.56
CA LEU A 603 -28.80 80.93 139.81
C LEU A 603 -30.01 81.89 139.77
N ARG A 604 -31.21 81.44 140.12
CA ARG A 604 -32.39 82.30 140.28
C ARG A 604 -32.41 82.98 141.65
N LYS A 605 -32.23 82.21 142.74
CA LYS A 605 -32.24 82.72 144.12
C LYS A 605 -31.23 83.85 144.34
N TYR A 606 -30.01 83.72 143.82
CA TYR A 606 -28.97 84.75 143.97
C TYR A 606 -29.28 86.05 143.21
N LYS A 607 -30.08 86.03 142.14
CA LYS A 607 -30.46 87.24 141.38
C LYS A 607 -31.54 88.08 142.06
N GLU A 608 -32.28 87.49 143.00
CA GLU A 608 -33.46 88.10 143.63
C GLU A 608 -33.08 89.03 144.80
N ILE A 609 -32.06 88.64 145.58
CA ILE A 609 -31.56 89.37 146.76
C ILE A 609 -30.98 90.76 146.40
N LEU A 610 -30.42 90.89 145.19
CA LEU A 610 -29.73 92.09 144.72
C LEU A 610 -30.66 93.25 144.33
N LYS A 611 -31.98 93.02 144.30
CA LYS A 611 -32.98 94.03 143.91
C LYS A 611 -33.26 95.06 145.02
N CYS A 612 -33.60 96.28 144.63
CA CYS A 612 -33.97 97.41 145.49
C CYS A 612 -35.29 97.15 146.22
N SER A 613 -35.34 97.35 147.54
CA SER A 613 -36.52 97.07 148.37
C SER A 613 -37.71 98.01 148.14
N VAL A 614 -37.53 99.14 147.44
CA VAL A 614 -38.59 100.13 147.18
C VAL A 614 -39.32 99.87 145.85
N CYS A 615 -38.66 99.25 144.85
CA CYS A 615 -39.28 98.97 143.55
C CYS A 615 -39.20 97.50 143.10
N LEU A 616 -38.52 96.64 143.87
CA LEU A 616 -38.38 95.19 143.66
C LEU A 616 -37.93 94.76 142.26
N ASP A 617 -37.26 95.65 141.52
CA ASP A 617 -36.81 95.40 140.14
C ASP A 617 -35.35 95.79 139.88
N ARG A 618 -35.05 97.09 139.87
CA ARG A 618 -33.68 97.63 139.72
C ARG A 618 -32.76 97.18 140.86
N ARG A 619 -31.44 97.15 140.63
CA ARG A 619 -30.45 96.71 141.62
C ARG A 619 -30.22 97.77 142.72
N LYS A 620 -29.51 97.41 143.78
CA LYS A 620 -29.04 98.36 144.81
C LYS A 620 -27.77 99.06 144.30
N GLU A 621 -27.78 100.39 144.27
CA GLU A 621 -26.81 101.27 143.58
C GLU A 621 -26.41 102.49 144.43
N VAL A 622 -27.18 102.84 145.47
CA VAL A 622 -26.89 103.93 146.41
C VAL A 622 -27.14 103.53 147.86
N VAL A 623 -26.41 104.16 148.77
CA VAL A 623 -26.56 104.03 150.23
C VAL A 623 -26.83 105.39 150.87
N ILE A 624 -27.77 105.43 151.82
CA ILE A 624 -27.99 106.60 152.68
C ILE A 624 -27.04 106.49 153.88
N THR A 625 -25.92 107.19 153.86
CA THR A 625 -24.81 107.05 154.83
C THR A 625 -25.19 107.33 156.29
N LYS A 626 -26.28 108.05 156.56
CA LYS A 626 -26.84 108.25 157.92
C LYS A 626 -27.38 106.97 158.56
N CYS A 627 -27.78 105.97 157.77
CA CYS A 627 -28.41 104.74 158.27
C CYS A 627 -28.02 103.47 157.50
N TYR A 628 -27.08 103.58 156.55
CA TYR A 628 -26.52 102.49 155.72
C TYR A 628 -27.53 101.61 154.94
N HIS A 629 -28.75 102.10 154.73
CA HIS A 629 -29.76 101.41 153.90
C HIS A 629 -29.54 101.63 152.40
N LEU A 630 -29.78 100.57 151.62
CA LEU A 630 -29.34 100.39 150.23
C LEU A 630 -30.54 100.30 149.26
N PHE A 631 -30.51 101.13 148.21
CA PHE A 631 -31.61 101.29 147.23
C PHE A 631 -31.05 101.53 145.81
N CYS A 632 -31.90 101.57 144.77
CA CYS A 632 -31.51 102.12 143.47
C CYS A 632 -31.54 103.65 143.49
N ASP A 633 -30.66 104.31 142.72
CA ASP A 633 -30.55 105.79 142.74
C ASP A 633 -31.89 106.50 142.48
N PRO A 634 -32.69 106.14 141.45
CA PRO A 634 -33.94 106.84 141.15
C PRO A 634 -34.97 106.80 142.28
N CYS A 635 -34.94 105.79 143.15
CA CYS A 635 -35.85 105.72 144.30
C CYS A 635 -35.42 106.69 145.41
N VAL A 636 -34.13 106.96 145.60
CA VAL A 636 -33.65 107.90 146.62
C VAL A 636 -33.72 109.35 146.13
N GLN A 637 -33.38 109.61 144.85
CA GLN A 637 -33.56 110.91 144.21
C GLN A 637 -35.01 111.40 144.35
N ASN A 638 -36.00 110.56 143.97
CA ASN A 638 -37.42 110.91 144.04
C ASN A 638 -37.87 111.26 145.48
N ILE A 639 -37.30 110.64 146.52
CA ILE A 639 -37.58 110.98 147.93
C ILE A 639 -36.95 112.33 148.31
N ILE A 640 -35.73 112.61 147.84
CA ILE A 640 -35.05 113.90 148.04
C ILE A 640 -35.85 115.06 147.42
N GLU A 641 -36.49 114.82 146.28
CA GLU A 641 -37.27 115.82 145.54
C GLU A 641 -38.70 115.99 146.08
N THR A 642 -39.44 114.90 146.27
CA THR A 642 -40.88 114.98 146.59
C THR A 642 -41.21 115.11 148.08
N GLN A 643 -40.38 114.56 148.98
CA GLN A 643 -40.66 114.61 150.42
C GLN A 643 -39.97 115.78 151.11
N ARG A 644 -40.76 116.81 151.47
CA ARG A 644 -40.32 117.99 152.25
C ARG A 644 -39.67 117.65 153.60
N HIS A 645 -39.89 116.45 154.12
CA HIS A 645 -39.20 115.90 155.29
C HIS A 645 -38.42 114.64 154.86
N ARG A 646 -37.27 114.85 154.21
CA ARG A 646 -36.39 113.80 153.67
C ARG A 646 -36.03 112.76 154.74
N ARG A 647 -36.63 111.57 154.67
CA ARG A 647 -36.49 110.48 155.64
C ARG A 647 -36.32 109.14 154.91
N CYS A 648 -35.45 108.27 155.43
CA CYS A 648 -35.20 106.95 154.83
C CYS A 648 -36.46 106.06 154.87
N PRO A 649 -36.88 105.40 153.76
CA PRO A 649 -38.08 104.55 153.74
C PRO A 649 -38.08 103.39 154.73
N VAL A 650 -36.91 102.86 155.08
CA VAL A 650 -36.78 101.65 155.92
C VAL A 650 -36.73 101.98 157.42
N CYS A 651 -36.21 103.15 157.81
CA CYS A 651 -35.94 103.47 159.21
C CYS A 651 -36.32 104.90 159.64
N ALA A 652 -37.01 105.67 158.78
CA ALA A 652 -37.47 107.04 158.98
C ALA A 652 -36.41 108.10 159.42
N ALA A 653 -35.13 107.74 159.49
CA ALA A 653 -34.03 108.64 159.82
C ALA A 653 -33.90 109.76 158.77
N SER A 654 -33.75 111.01 159.22
CA SER A 654 -33.61 112.17 158.35
C SER A 654 -32.23 112.26 157.70
N PHE A 655 -32.20 112.64 156.42
CA PHE A 655 -30.96 112.71 155.63
C PHE A 655 -30.97 113.88 154.63
N GLY A 656 -29.80 114.47 154.40
CA GLY A 656 -29.57 115.49 153.37
C GLY A 656 -29.08 114.89 152.04
N VAL A 657 -29.01 115.71 151.00
CA VAL A 657 -28.52 115.28 149.67
C VAL A 657 -27.08 114.73 149.76
N ASN A 658 -26.23 115.41 150.52
CA ASN A 658 -24.82 115.03 150.72
C ASN A 658 -24.63 113.73 151.53
N ASP A 659 -25.70 113.22 152.15
CA ASP A 659 -25.68 111.96 152.90
C ASP A 659 -25.92 110.73 152.01
N VAL A 660 -26.21 110.90 150.72
CA VAL A 660 -26.38 109.79 149.77
C VAL A 660 -25.09 109.59 148.96
N LYS A 661 -24.65 108.33 148.84
CA LYS A 661 -23.48 107.97 148.03
C LYS A 661 -23.73 106.73 147.18
N THR A 662 -23.22 106.74 145.95
CA THR A 662 -23.26 105.62 145.01
C THR A 662 -22.34 104.49 145.48
N ILE A 663 -22.77 103.25 145.25
CA ILE A 663 -22.04 102.02 145.57
C ILE A 663 -22.19 101.03 144.41
N TYR A 664 -21.22 100.14 144.23
CA TYR A 664 -21.18 99.15 143.15
C TYR A 664 -21.19 97.73 143.74
N ILE A 665 -21.98 96.82 143.15
CA ILE A 665 -22.20 95.43 143.59
C ILE A 665 -22.20 94.49 142.37
#